data_AF-A0A143X592-F1
#
_entry.id   AF-A0A143X592-F1
#
_cell.length_a   1.000
_cell.length_b   1.000
_cell.length_c   1.000
_cell.angle_alpha   90.00
_cell.angle_beta   90.00
_cell.angle_gamma   90.00
#
_symmetry.space_group_name_H-M   'P 1'
#
loop_
_entity.id
_entity.type
_entity.pdbx_description
1 polymer ?
#
loop_
_entity_poly.entity_id
_entity_poly.type
_entity_poly.pdbx_seq_one_letter_code
_entity_poly.pdbx_strand_id
1 'polypeptide(L)'
;MKGKIWKSALAMMMGATLVIPSVDTWKVQAADQTVVINEIESDDPNGGNDWVEIVNTGSESVDLSGWFVTDDKGLERLEGNKTTPLPAGTVLAPGERLVLEENLNFTFGLGKEDTVTLYDGSSAVVASYSYSGHANGTWSRVPDGTGDFVDQEATKGAENKVEVVSEPGQLVINEINSQPDDWIELMNVGETDLDISGYEIRDNSDDHRWRFAEGTVVKAGEMIVVDQNTSGENYNDTTGAYEAGTFNMGLGGGDSVRLYDPNGELVDSYTWTEHASHNGDFAAASYGRYPDGTGEFVLMHETKGSANNWYAPEVVINEVESNGDDTDWVEIKNVGSTAIDISGWYLLDNDEVGHRQDITPVAQGTVLNPGEYYVFDSSRDFSFGLGETDQASIYNADGALVARHSWTSHANGVYARIPDGTGGFVDYATSSKGGANMESSPVVINEVESNDPNDGPDWVELANPTSEAIDISGLEIRDSEDDHVYVIAQGTTIPANGYLVIDDLGFGLGDQDSVRLYEDGMMIKSFSWQAHAGVTWGLYPDVNGTAYQNTVTATPGAANDFGIPASEAWPGSGEVHAFDTESTFLEDSSGLDFANGKLYAIDNGTGRFWIYDVARDGTLTLESTKRVRLQKDANDPNAEGPDTEGITVDGNGMVYVASERDNSAKGINDDRILMVDPSTEGEDLVALQEWNLTDSLPDVSANMGIEAVEWVSAQDVNGKLVDMNTNAPFDFANYPNATSQGIFFVALEDNGHVYAYVLNQDGSSVQIADLDPKIGGAMALDYDTYEKKLWVVADNGYQNLAATLTFNGTVNPEVRHILPPAGLDVNANFEGFAIADASYTVNGNRPVYRFQDGVTSGALVIGSMSCDYVRNYTVTSGDGMEITNGGNLTYVIDEKPGELVSVYLDGVLLDASLYQYDPATGTFTIDGEHLADLAVGEHQLILEWADGRSTGSFTITQSDGPANDQSGDHSDQKTENTTPQTGDTTSTSGLAGMMMVSLLGICLVAGRLKKRQE
;
A
#
# COMPACT_ATOMS: atom_id res chain seq x y z
N MET A 1 14.06 49.68 -33.46
CA MET A 1 13.17 49.92 -34.64
C MET A 1 12.70 48.57 -35.16
N LYS A 2 11.40 48.42 -35.49
CA LYS A 2 10.74 47.47 -36.43
C LYS A 2 11.35 46.06 -36.64
N GLY A 3 10.63 44.93 -36.52
CA GLY A 3 9.21 44.67 -36.22
C GLY A 3 8.99 43.14 -36.05
N LYS A 4 8.01 42.69 -35.24
CA LYS A 4 6.62 42.28 -35.65
C LYS A 4 6.58 41.19 -36.74
N ILE A 5 5.77 40.12 -36.68
CA ILE A 5 4.76 39.55 -35.75
C ILE A 5 4.52 38.09 -36.23
N TRP A 6 3.79 37.23 -35.52
CA TRP A 6 2.63 36.45 -36.05
C TRP A 6 1.94 35.69 -34.90
N LYS A 7 0.63 35.86 -34.78
CA LYS A 7 -0.27 35.10 -33.88
C LYS A 7 -1.17 34.22 -34.77
N SER A 8 -1.50 33.03 -34.28
CA SER A 8 -2.35 32.04 -34.97
C SER A 8 -3.83 32.44 -35.02
N ALA A 9 -4.59 31.80 -35.92
CA ALA A 9 -5.96 32.18 -36.30
C ALA A 9 -7.04 31.21 -35.76
N LEU A 10 -8.29 31.68 -35.83
CA LEU A 10 -9.53 30.97 -35.46
C LEU A 10 -10.33 30.60 -36.73
N ALA A 11 -10.79 29.34 -36.89
CA ALA A 11 -12.01 28.99 -37.64
C ALA A 11 -12.41 27.48 -37.60
N MET A 12 -13.46 27.18 -36.83
CA MET A 12 -14.58 26.23 -37.07
C MET A 12 -14.50 25.00 -38.02
N MET A 13 -14.90 23.86 -37.43
CA MET A 13 -15.96 22.89 -37.84
C MET A 13 -15.72 21.67 -38.76
N MET A 14 -16.33 20.57 -38.28
CA MET A 14 -16.88 19.38 -38.98
C MET A 14 -15.93 18.27 -39.48
N GLY A 15 -15.86 17.20 -38.67
CA GLY A 15 -16.48 15.93 -39.06
C GLY A 15 -15.70 15.01 -40.00
N ALA A 16 -14.80 14.18 -39.44
CA ALA A 16 -14.39 12.91 -40.03
C ALA A 16 -14.04 11.92 -38.92
N THR A 17 -14.68 10.74 -38.92
CA THR A 17 -14.23 9.56 -38.16
C THR A 17 -12.85 9.15 -38.65
N LEU A 18 -11.84 9.25 -37.79
CA LEU A 18 -10.55 8.60 -38.00
C LEU A 18 -10.49 7.36 -37.10
N VAL A 19 -10.22 6.20 -37.69
CA VAL A 19 -9.84 5.01 -36.93
C VAL A 19 -8.45 5.27 -36.38
N ILE A 20 -8.34 5.43 -35.06
CA ILE A 20 -7.06 5.40 -34.35
C ILE A 20 -6.76 3.90 -34.12
N PRO A 21 -5.57 3.39 -34.47
CA PRO A 21 -5.19 2.04 -34.11
C PRO A 21 -5.14 1.92 -32.57
N SER A 22 -5.39 0.73 -32.05
CA SER A 22 -5.17 0.42 -30.63
C SER A 22 -3.77 0.87 -30.22
N VAL A 23 -3.72 1.82 -29.29
CA VAL A 23 -2.50 2.05 -28.52
C VAL A 23 -2.47 0.92 -27.51
N ASP A 24 -1.49 0.03 -27.64
CA ASP A 24 -1.30 -1.04 -26.67
C ASP A 24 -1.19 -0.42 -25.28
N THR A 25 -1.91 -0.99 -24.32
CA THR A 25 -1.78 -0.65 -22.91
C THR A 25 -0.34 -0.92 -22.50
N TRP A 26 0.44 0.14 -22.29
CA TRP A 26 1.70 0.02 -21.58
C TRP A 26 1.33 -0.43 -20.17
N LYS A 27 1.59 -1.71 -19.88
CA LYS A 27 1.71 -2.14 -18.49
C LYS A 27 2.77 -1.24 -17.88
N VAL A 28 2.46 -0.60 -16.75
CA VAL A 28 3.51 -0.12 -15.86
C VAL A 28 4.18 -1.39 -15.33
N GLN A 29 5.26 -1.78 -15.99
CA GLN A 29 6.20 -2.75 -15.44
C GLN A 29 6.75 -2.10 -14.18
N ALA A 30 6.74 -2.83 -13.05
CA ALA A 30 7.51 -2.42 -11.89
C ALA A 30 8.93 -2.10 -12.38
N ALA A 31 9.49 -0.96 -11.97
CA ALA A 31 10.83 -0.61 -12.40
C ALA A 31 11.77 -1.73 -11.95
N ASP A 32 12.41 -2.43 -12.89
CA ASP A 32 13.41 -3.43 -12.56
C ASP A 32 14.50 -2.72 -11.74
N GLN A 33 14.57 -3.02 -10.44
CA GLN A 33 15.56 -2.46 -9.52
C GLN A 33 16.94 -2.99 -9.92
N THR A 34 17.71 -2.20 -10.66
CA THR A 34 18.97 -2.68 -11.27
C THR A 34 20.21 -2.45 -10.41
N VAL A 35 20.11 -1.75 -9.28
CA VAL A 35 21.24 -1.54 -8.36
C VAL A 35 21.07 -2.45 -7.16
N VAL A 36 22.07 -3.31 -6.92
CA VAL A 36 22.03 -4.30 -5.83
C VAL A 36 23.25 -4.15 -4.93
N ILE A 37 23.12 -4.54 -3.66
CA ILE A 37 24.28 -4.80 -2.78
C ILE A 37 25.02 -6.01 -3.35
N ASN A 38 26.32 -5.87 -3.57
CA ASN A 38 27.17 -6.84 -4.27
C ASN A 38 28.16 -7.54 -3.34
N GLU A 39 28.75 -6.82 -2.39
CA GLU A 39 29.80 -7.37 -1.50
C GLU A 39 29.83 -6.62 -0.16
N ILE A 40 30.06 -7.31 0.95
CA ILE A 40 30.04 -6.75 2.31
C ILE A 40 31.22 -7.27 3.13
N GLU A 41 31.97 -6.35 3.74
CA GLU A 41 33.02 -6.60 4.73
C GLU A 41 32.58 -6.14 6.11
N SER A 42 32.85 -6.96 7.14
CA SER A 42 32.44 -6.72 8.53
C SER A 42 33.46 -7.17 9.60
N ASP A 43 34.58 -7.80 9.22
CA ASP A 43 35.68 -8.17 10.14
C ASP A 43 37.00 -8.40 9.38
N ASP A 44 37.50 -7.39 8.64
CA ASP A 44 38.75 -7.52 7.85
C ASP A 44 39.86 -8.09 8.75
N PRO A 45 40.44 -9.26 8.43
CA PRO A 45 41.40 -9.96 9.30
C PRO A 45 42.72 -9.19 9.53
N ASN A 46 42.93 -8.07 8.82
CA ASN A 46 44.06 -7.15 8.99
C ASN A 46 43.70 -5.90 9.84
N GLY A 47 42.44 -5.75 10.26
CA GLY A 47 41.91 -4.58 10.95
C GLY A 47 41.66 -3.39 10.01
N GLY A 48 41.05 -3.65 8.85
CA GLY A 48 40.54 -2.64 7.94
C GLY A 48 39.26 -1.97 8.45
N ASN A 49 38.73 -1.06 7.63
CA ASN A 49 37.41 -0.46 7.79
C ASN A 49 36.35 -1.41 7.22
N ASP A 50 35.14 -1.43 7.78
CA ASP A 50 33.98 -2.10 7.18
C ASP A 50 33.56 -1.40 5.87
N TRP A 51 32.93 -2.12 4.94
CA TRP A 51 32.44 -1.53 3.69
C TRP A 51 31.38 -2.38 2.99
N VAL A 52 30.62 -1.70 2.12
CA VAL A 52 29.56 -2.26 1.29
C VAL A 52 29.81 -1.86 -0.15
N GLU A 53 29.88 -2.82 -1.08
CA GLU A 53 29.86 -2.55 -2.52
C GLU A 53 28.44 -2.69 -3.07
N ILE A 54 28.08 -1.80 -3.99
CA ILE A 54 26.87 -1.88 -4.82
C ILE A 54 27.24 -1.93 -6.30
N VAL A 55 26.44 -2.61 -7.12
CA VAL A 55 26.66 -2.72 -8.58
C VAL A 55 25.36 -2.50 -9.35
N ASN A 56 25.45 -1.85 -10.51
CA ASN A 56 24.34 -1.68 -11.44
C ASN A 56 24.33 -2.81 -12.49
N THR A 57 23.40 -3.76 -12.36
CA THR A 57 23.19 -4.89 -13.28
C THR A 57 22.42 -4.53 -14.55
N GLY A 58 21.88 -3.31 -14.60
CA GLY A 58 20.99 -2.82 -15.65
C GLY A 58 21.70 -2.39 -16.92
N SER A 59 20.93 -2.13 -17.97
CA SER A 59 21.44 -1.61 -19.25
C SER A 59 21.52 -0.08 -19.35
N GLU A 60 21.05 0.66 -18.33
CA GLU A 60 21.06 2.12 -18.27
C GLU A 60 21.78 2.64 -17.00
N SER A 61 22.27 3.87 -17.03
CA SER A 61 22.94 4.50 -15.88
C SER A 61 21.91 4.96 -14.83
N VAL A 62 22.19 4.71 -13.56
CA VAL A 62 21.33 5.11 -12.42
C VAL A 62 21.94 6.31 -11.69
N ASP A 63 21.13 7.31 -11.35
CA ASP A 63 21.54 8.44 -10.52
C ASP A 63 21.38 8.07 -9.04
N LEU A 64 22.50 8.03 -8.32
CA LEU A 64 22.61 7.68 -6.90
C LEU A 64 22.64 8.92 -6.00
N SER A 65 22.27 10.10 -6.51
CA SER A 65 22.19 11.33 -5.71
C SER A 65 21.33 11.13 -4.46
N GLY A 66 21.93 11.32 -3.28
CA GLY A 66 21.25 11.16 -1.99
C GLY A 66 21.19 9.74 -1.44
N TRP A 67 21.60 8.71 -2.19
CA TRP A 67 21.54 7.32 -1.73
C TRP A 67 22.53 7.05 -0.58
N PHE A 68 22.22 6.11 0.30
CA PHE A 68 23.05 5.77 1.47
C PHE A 68 22.87 4.31 1.92
N VAL A 69 23.74 3.84 2.82
CA VAL A 69 23.61 2.51 3.46
C VAL A 69 23.48 2.61 4.98
N THR A 70 22.80 1.64 5.57
CA THR A 70 22.63 1.46 7.02
C THR A 70 22.93 0.01 7.41
N ASP A 71 22.96 -0.24 8.71
CA ASP A 71 22.98 -1.56 9.34
C ASP A 71 21.59 -1.88 9.97
N ASP A 72 21.52 -2.82 10.92
CA ASP A 72 20.32 -3.23 11.68
C ASP A 72 19.58 -2.11 12.44
N LYS A 73 20.09 -0.87 12.43
CA LYS A 73 19.40 0.32 12.97
C LYS A 73 18.66 1.13 11.91
N GLY A 74 18.69 0.73 10.64
CA GLY A 74 17.90 1.39 9.58
C GLY A 74 18.12 2.91 9.53
N LEU A 75 17.03 3.65 9.39
CA LEU A 75 17.04 5.11 9.28
C LEU A 75 17.58 5.85 10.51
N GLU A 76 17.66 5.23 11.70
CA GLU A 76 18.37 5.81 12.86
C GLU A 76 19.83 6.14 12.52
N ARG A 77 20.45 5.43 11.56
CA ARG A 77 21.80 5.73 11.07
C ARG A 77 21.87 7.02 10.25
N LEU A 78 20.79 7.41 9.56
CA LEU A 78 20.71 8.70 8.89
C LEU A 78 20.53 9.83 9.90
N GLU A 79 19.53 9.72 10.76
CA GLU A 79 19.23 10.69 11.83
C GLU A 79 20.43 10.93 12.76
N GLY A 80 21.07 9.85 13.21
CA GLY A 80 22.25 9.86 14.06
C GLY A 80 23.51 10.43 13.38
N ASN A 81 23.42 10.89 12.12
CA ASN A 81 24.55 11.30 11.28
C ASN A 81 25.64 10.22 11.22
N LYS A 82 25.21 8.96 11.18
CA LYS A 82 26.07 7.77 11.12
C LYS A 82 26.28 7.28 9.70
N THR A 83 25.40 7.60 8.77
CA THR A 83 25.62 7.44 7.32
C THR A 83 25.62 8.81 6.63
N THR A 84 26.20 8.87 5.43
CA THR A 84 26.37 10.08 4.62
C THR A 84 25.79 9.86 3.23
N PRO A 85 24.65 10.49 2.89
CA PRO A 85 24.09 10.51 1.55
C PRO A 85 25.10 10.85 0.45
N LEU A 86 25.05 10.10 -0.65
CA LEU A 86 25.94 10.28 -1.79
C LEU A 86 25.75 11.67 -2.44
N PRO A 87 26.83 12.35 -2.86
CA PRO A 87 26.73 13.71 -3.42
C PRO A 87 25.85 13.79 -4.67
N ALA A 88 25.16 14.92 -4.83
CA ALA A 88 24.37 15.19 -6.03
C ALA A 88 25.20 15.09 -7.33
N GLY A 89 24.67 14.37 -8.31
CA GLY A 89 25.35 14.03 -9.57
C GLY A 89 26.22 12.77 -9.51
N THR A 90 26.11 11.94 -8.47
CA THR A 90 26.74 10.61 -8.43
C THR A 90 25.95 9.67 -9.33
N VAL A 91 26.55 9.18 -10.42
CA VAL A 91 25.88 8.31 -11.41
C VAL A 91 26.66 7.01 -11.54
N LEU A 92 25.94 5.87 -11.50
CA LEU A 92 26.50 4.53 -11.64
C LEU A 92 26.11 3.94 -13.00
N ALA A 93 27.07 3.75 -13.89
CA ALA A 93 26.83 3.22 -15.24
C ALA A 93 26.54 1.70 -15.23
N PRO A 94 26.00 1.14 -16.33
CA PRO A 94 25.86 -0.31 -16.52
C PRO A 94 27.14 -1.09 -16.24
N GLY A 95 27.09 -2.05 -15.31
CA GLY A 95 28.23 -2.84 -14.85
C GLY A 95 29.25 -2.08 -13.99
N GLU A 96 29.01 -0.80 -13.67
CA GLU A 96 29.84 -0.03 -12.74
C GLU A 96 29.46 -0.36 -11.29
N ARG A 97 30.46 -0.32 -10.41
CA ARG A 97 30.34 -0.61 -8.97
C ARG A 97 30.84 0.55 -8.13
N LEU A 98 30.24 0.74 -6.97
CA LEU A 98 30.60 1.78 -6.01
C LEU A 98 30.77 1.16 -4.62
N VAL A 99 31.90 1.44 -3.99
CA VAL A 99 32.22 1.01 -2.63
C VAL A 99 31.92 2.15 -1.65
N LEU A 100 31.16 1.84 -0.62
CA LEU A 100 30.79 2.70 0.49
C LEU A 100 31.52 2.20 1.73
N GLU A 101 32.37 3.03 2.35
CA GLU A 101 33.32 2.58 3.39
C GLU A 101 33.12 3.29 4.73
N GLU A 102 33.35 2.58 5.84
CA GLU A 102 33.43 3.16 7.17
C GLU A 102 34.50 4.27 7.22
N ASN A 103 34.22 5.34 7.95
CA ASN A 103 35.01 6.57 8.02
C ASN A 103 35.10 7.38 6.71
N LEU A 104 34.39 6.98 5.64
CA LEU A 104 34.22 7.75 4.40
C LEU A 104 32.75 8.06 4.09
N ASN A 105 31.91 7.03 4.06
CA ASN A 105 30.48 7.09 3.75
C ASN A 105 29.63 6.89 5.01
N PHE A 106 30.09 6.10 5.98
CA PHE A 106 29.41 5.88 7.25
C PHE A 106 30.38 5.83 8.44
N THR A 107 29.88 5.77 9.67
CA THR A 107 30.64 5.82 10.94
C THR A 107 30.03 4.89 12.02
N PHE A 108 29.37 3.83 11.56
CA PHE A 108 28.97 2.66 12.32
C PHE A 108 29.79 1.45 11.81
N GLY A 109 30.08 0.49 12.68
CA GLY A 109 30.67 -0.78 12.25
C GLY A 109 29.59 -1.81 12.00
N LEU A 110 29.88 -2.76 11.10
CA LEU A 110 29.00 -3.86 10.75
C LEU A 110 29.22 -5.05 11.70
N GLY A 111 28.15 -5.44 12.39
CA GLY A 111 28.16 -6.44 13.45
C GLY A 111 28.23 -7.88 12.96
N LYS A 112 28.39 -8.80 13.92
CA LYS A 112 28.40 -10.24 13.64
C LYS A 112 27.03 -10.77 13.22
N GLU A 113 25.95 -10.19 13.72
CA GLU A 113 24.57 -10.51 13.38
C GLU A 113 23.94 -9.17 13.02
N ASP A 114 23.77 -8.89 11.72
CA ASP A 114 23.50 -7.55 11.21
C ASP A 114 22.77 -7.60 9.84
N THR A 115 22.33 -6.44 9.35
CA THR A 115 21.59 -6.27 8.10
C THR A 115 22.04 -5.01 7.35
N VAL A 116 22.73 -5.17 6.23
CA VAL A 116 23.04 -4.02 5.36
C VAL A 116 21.82 -3.67 4.54
N THR A 117 21.35 -2.42 4.65
CA THR A 117 20.25 -1.90 3.83
C THR A 117 20.72 -0.71 3.01
N LEU A 118 20.46 -0.75 1.70
CA LEU A 118 20.70 0.31 0.73
C LEU A 118 19.41 1.09 0.50
N TYR A 119 19.50 2.41 0.68
CA TYR A 119 18.40 3.34 0.50
C TYR A 119 18.68 4.30 -0.66
N ASP A 120 17.62 4.73 -1.35
CA ASP A 120 17.70 5.79 -2.34
C ASP A 120 17.69 7.20 -1.72
N GLY A 121 17.73 8.22 -2.58
CA GLY A 121 17.69 9.63 -2.16
C GLY A 121 16.36 10.10 -1.53
N SER A 122 15.33 9.26 -1.54
CA SER A 122 14.05 9.46 -0.84
C SER A 122 13.92 8.59 0.42
N SER A 123 14.97 7.87 0.81
CA SER A 123 14.97 6.89 1.90
C SER A 123 14.05 5.68 1.66
N ALA A 124 13.73 5.35 0.41
CA ALA A 124 13.10 4.08 0.05
C ALA A 124 14.15 2.96 -0.02
N VAL A 125 13.79 1.75 0.43
CA VAL A 125 14.69 0.58 0.37
C VAL A 125 14.87 0.14 -1.08
N VAL A 126 16.12 0.11 -1.54
CA VAL A 126 16.53 -0.39 -2.86
C VAL A 126 16.89 -1.87 -2.77
N ALA A 127 17.68 -2.23 -1.76
CA ALA A 127 18.12 -3.60 -1.50
C ALA A 127 18.45 -3.76 -0.02
N SER A 128 18.32 -4.97 0.51
CA SER A 128 18.75 -5.32 1.87
C SER A 128 19.35 -6.72 1.89
N TYR A 129 20.24 -6.98 2.84
CA TYR A 129 20.80 -8.31 3.10
C TYR A 129 21.17 -8.47 4.58
N SER A 130 20.51 -9.42 5.24
CA SER A 130 20.78 -9.86 6.62
C SER A 130 21.71 -11.07 6.64
N TYR A 131 22.63 -11.12 7.60
CA TYR A 131 23.56 -12.24 7.76
C TYR A 131 23.83 -12.60 9.22
N SER A 132 24.09 -13.89 9.44
CA SER A 132 24.40 -14.49 10.75
C SER A 132 25.84 -15.01 10.80
N GLY A 133 26.75 -14.17 11.28
CA GLY A 133 28.19 -14.39 11.29
C GLY A 133 28.93 -13.43 10.38
N HIS A 134 30.12 -12.98 10.80
CA HIS A 134 31.11 -12.45 9.88
C HIS A 134 31.52 -13.55 8.90
N ALA A 135 31.73 -13.16 7.64
CA ALA A 135 32.42 -13.99 6.65
C ALA A 135 33.88 -14.26 7.09
N ASN A 136 34.51 -15.31 6.58
CA ASN A 136 35.96 -15.53 6.72
C ASN A 136 36.76 -14.56 5.82
N GLY A 137 36.16 -14.12 4.71
CA GLY A 137 36.54 -12.90 4.00
C GLY A 137 35.36 -11.92 3.99
N THR A 138 34.63 -11.87 2.89
CA THR A 138 33.45 -11.01 2.67
C THR A 138 32.23 -11.83 2.27
N TRP A 139 31.04 -11.31 2.57
CA TRP A 139 29.82 -11.79 1.93
C TRP A 139 29.74 -11.19 0.53
N SER A 140 29.99 -11.99 -0.51
CA SER A 140 30.05 -11.56 -1.91
C SER A 140 28.99 -12.27 -2.75
N ARG A 141 28.22 -11.54 -3.58
CA ARG A 141 27.30 -12.15 -4.55
C ARG A 141 28.06 -12.92 -5.62
N VAL A 142 27.74 -14.20 -5.80
CA VAL A 142 28.37 -15.07 -6.81
C VAL A 142 27.29 -15.86 -7.55
N PRO A 143 27.13 -15.68 -8.89
CA PRO A 143 27.87 -14.79 -9.77
C PRO A 143 27.72 -13.28 -9.44
N ASP A 144 28.74 -12.49 -9.79
CA ASP A 144 28.77 -11.03 -9.57
C ASP A 144 27.46 -10.33 -9.97
N GLY A 145 26.94 -9.49 -9.08
CA GLY A 145 25.69 -8.75 -9.20
C GLY A 145 24.40 -9.55 -9.29
N THR A 146 24.43 -10.89 -9.41
CA THR A 146 23.24 -11.66 -9.83
C THR A 146 22.96 -12.92 -9.03
N GLY A 147 23.97 -13.51 -8.38
CA GLY A 147 23.80 -14.69 -7.54
C GLY A 147 23.60 -14.40 -6.06
N ASP A 148 23.54 -15.47 -5.30
CA ASP A 148 23.44 -15.46 -3.85
C ASP A 148 24.76 -15.02 -3.21
N PHE A 149 24.68 -14.53 -1.97
CA PHE A 149 25.87 -14.19 -1.19
C PHE A 149 26.58 -15.45 -0.69
N VAL A 150 27.88 -15.52 -0.92
CA VAL A 150 28.79 -16.56 -0.41
C VAL A 150 29.94 -15.92 0.37
N ASP A 151 30.56 -16.68 1.27
CA ASP A 151 31.75 -16.28 2.01
C ASP A 151 33.01 -16.57 1.18
N GLN A 152 33.77 -15.53 0.80
CA GLN A 152 35.00 -15.66 0.02
C GLN A 152 35.98 -14.49 0.23
N GLU A 153 37.20 -14.56 -0.32
CA GLU A 153 38.20 -13.48 -0.21
C GLU A 153 37.73 -12.17 -0.88
N ALA A 154 37.97 -11.04 -0.21
CA ALA A 154 37.47 -9.71 -0.56
C ALA A 154 37.85 -9.24 -1.98
N THR A 155 36.85 -8.89 -2.80
CA THR A 155 37.07 -8.33 -4.15
C THR A 155 36.92 -6.81 -4.31
N LYS A 156 36.59 -6.08 -3.22
CA LYS A 156 36.53 -4.60 -3.06
C LYS A 156 36.92 -3.76 -4.29
N GLY A 157 35.92 -3.29 -5.03
CA GLY A 157 36.09 -2.41 -6.19
C GLY A 157 36.44 -3.14 -7.49
N ALA A 158 36.29 -4.47 -7.54
CA ALA A 158 36.43 -5.31 -8.72
C ALA A 158 35.29 -6.35 -8.77
N GLU A 159 35.09 -6.99 -9.92
CA GLU A 159 34.13 -8.10 -10.07
C GLU A 159 34.36 -9.18 -9.02
N ASN A 160 33.27 -9.56 -8.33
CA ASN A 160 33.20 -10.75 -7.48
C ASN A 160 33.52 -11.96 -8.36
N LYS A 161 34.75 -12.46 -8.22
CA LYS A 161 35.10 -13.74 -8.81
C LYS A 161 34.49 -14.80 -7.92
N VAL A 162 34.17 -15.96 -8.49
CA VAL A 162 34.31 -17.16 -7.69
C VAL A 162 35.80 -17.21 -7.32
N GLU A 163 36.16 -17.00 -6.05
CA GLU A 163 37.52 -17.32 -5.57
C GLU A 163 37.59 -18.84 -5.47
N VAL A 164 37.64 -19.46 -6.65
CA VAL A 164 37.92 -20.87 -6.74
C VAL A 164 39.38 -21.00 -6.36
N VAL A 165 39.59 -21.45 -5.13
CA VAL A 165 40.80 -22.21 -4.77
C VAL A 165 41.01 -23.16 -5.92
N SER A 166 42.00 -22.91 -6.76
CA SER A 166 42.09 -23.60 -8.04
C SER A 166 42.48 -25.04 -7.76
N GLU A 167 41.49 -25.90 -7.52
CA GLU A 167 41.70 -27.31 -7.25
C GLU A 167 42.53 -27.83 -8.41
N PRO A 168 43.76 -28.34 -8.14
CA PRO A 168 44.67 -28.74 -9.19
C PRO A 168 43.96 -29.81 -10.02
N GLY A 169 43.83 -29.55 -11.33
CA GLY A 169 42.84 -30.21 -12.19
C GLY A 169 42.53 -31.65 -11.80
N GLN A 170 41.29 -31.90 -11.37
CA GLN A 170 40.85 -33.23 -10.96
C GLN A 170 40.04 -33.87 -12.10
N LEU A 171 40.55 -34.99 -12.61
CA LEU A 171 39.87 -35.78 -13.63
C LEU A 171 38.91 -36.77 -12.97
N VAL A 172 37.63 -36.67 -13.27
CA VAL A 172 36.58 -37.60 -12.82
C VAL A 172 35.94 -38.27 -14.02
N ILE A 173 35.25 -39.39 -13.80
CA ILE A 173 34.43 -40.03 -14.83
C ILE A 173 33.07 -39.32 -14.85
N ASN A 174 32.66 -38.79 -16.00
CA ASN A 174 31.41 -38.04 -16.15
C ASN A 174 30.26 -38.90 -16.69
N GLU A 175 30.52 -39.66 -17.75
CA GLU A 175 29.50 -40.46 -18.45
C GLU A 175 30.11 -41.76 -19.00
N ILE A 176 29.36 -42.86 -19.00
CA ILE A 176 29.77 -44.17 -19.48
C ILE A 176 28.65 -44.78 -20.33
N ASN A 177 29.01 -45.20 -21.54
CA ASN A 177 28.18 -46.10 -22.36
C ASN A 177 28.93 -47.42 -22.56
N SER A 178 28.19 -48.52 -22.44
CA SER A 178 28.67 -49.90 -22.63
C SER A 178 27.84 -50.69 -23.64
N GLN A 179 26.88 -50.04 -24.30
CA GLN A 179 25.99 -50.61 -25.31
C GLN A 179 25.19 -49.46 -25.97
N PRO A 180 25.19 -49.32 -27.31
CA PRO A 180 25.76 -50.23 -28.31
C PRO A 180 27.27 -50.06 -28.57
N ASP A 181 27.87 -48.96 -28.09
CA ASP A 181 29.29 -48.65 -28.27
C ASP A 181 30.03 -48.66 -26.92
N ASP A 182 31.35 -48.82 -26.95
CA ASP A 182 32.20 -48.65 -25.76
C ASP A 182 32.79 -47.23 -25.76
N TRP A 183 32.33 -46.38 -24.83
CA TRP A 183 32.95 -45.08 -24.61
C TRP A 183 32.78 -44.55 -23.19
N ILE A 184 33.75 -43.73 -22.78
CA ILE A 184 33.87 -43.14 -21.45
C ILE A 184 34.13 -41.65 -21.64
N GLU A 185 33.37 -40.80 -20.97
CA GLU A 185 33.67 -39.38 -20.85
C GLU A 185 34.29 -39.09 -19.50
N LEU A 186 35.36 -38.29 -19.52
CA LEU A 186 36.01 -37.78 -18.32
C LEU A 186 35.89 -36.25 -18.31
N MET A 187 35.63 -35.66 -17.14
CA MET A 187 35.59 -34.20 -16.97
C MET A 187 36.73 -33.74 -16.08
N ASN A 188 37.35 -32.62 -16.42
CA ASN A 188 38.22 -31.91 -15.50
C ASN A 188 37.35 -30.96 -14.65
N VAL A 189 37.00 -31.38 -13.44
CA VAL A 189 36.20 -30.55 -12.50
C VAL A 189 37.03 -29.48 -11.80
N GLY A 190 38.35 -29.46 -12.03
CA GLY A 190 39.23 -28.43 -11.52
C GLY A 190 39.35 -27.21 -12.45
N GLU A 191 39.90 -26.16 -11.86
CA GLU A 191 40.02 -24.79 -12.39
C GLU A 191 41.17 -24.55 -13.36
N THR A 192 42.01 -25.55 -13.56
CA THR A 192 43.26 -25.43 -14.30
C THR A 192 43.36 -26.48 -15.39
N ASP A 193 43.96 -26.12 -16.52
CA ASP A 193 44.30 -27.07 -17.59
C ASP A 193 45.11 -28.24 -17.02
N LEU A 194 44.52 -29.43 -17.07
CA LEU A 194 45.08 -30.66 -16.53
C LEU A 194 45.84 -31.42 -17.62
N ASP A 195 47.14 -31.61 -17.42
CA ASP A 195 47.93 -32.58 -18.18
C ASP A 195 47.59 -34.00 -17.69
N ILE A 196 46.85 -34.74 -18.51
CA ILE A 196 46.43 -36.12 -18.22
C ILE A 196 47.36 -37.16 -18.85
N SER A 197 48.57 -36.77 -19.29
CA SER A 197 49.57 -37.67 -19.85
C SER A 197 49.85 -38.86 -18.93
N GLY A 198 49.62 -40.07 -19.43
CA GLY A 198 49.85 -41.30 -18.69
C GLY A 198 48.80 -41.68 -17.65
N TYR A 199 47.71 -40.90 -17.46
CA TYR A 199 46.52 -41.37 -16.74
C TYR A 199 45.98 -42.64 -17.42
N GLU A 200 45.55 -43.60 -16.61
CA GLU A 200 45.20 -44.95 -17.05
C GLU A 200 43.74 -45.30 -16.74
N ILE A 201 43.06 -45.87 -17.71
CA ILE A 201 41.73 -46.46 -17.58
C ILE A 201 41.88 -47.99 -17.49
N ARG A 202 41.16 -48.60 -16.55
CA ARG A 202 40.95 -50.05 -16.45
C ARG A 202 39.46 -50.37 -16.43
N ASP A 203 39.09 -51.55 -16.92
CA ASP A 203 37.76 -52.11 -16.67
C ASP A 203 37.76 -52.90 -15.33
N ASN A 204 36.88 -53.88 -15.10
CA ASN A 204 36.96 -54.73 -13.89
C ASN A 204 38.24 -55.60 -13.77
N SER A 205 39.05 -55.70 -14.83
CA SER A 205 40.29 -56.46 -14.89
C SER A 205 41.52 -55.56 -14.78
N ASP A 206 42.54 -55.97 -14.03
CA ASP A 206 43.85 -55.30 -14.03
C ASP A 206 44.72 -55.67 -15.24
N ASP A 207 44.33 -56.68 -16.03
CA ASP A 207 45.03 -57.06 -17.28
C ASP A 207 44.57 -56.17 -18.48
N HIS A 208 43.44 -55.48 -18.35
CA HIS A 208 42.94 -54.55 -19.37
C HIS A 208 43.31 -53.12 -18.97
N ARG A 209 44.22 -52.50 -19.74
CA ARG A 209 44.83 -51.22 -19.38
C ARG A 209 45.12 -50.37 -20.61
N TRP A 210 44.52 -49.20 -20.68
CA TRP A 210 44.79 -48.19 -21.69
C TRP A 210 45.13 -46.85 -21.02
N ARG A 211 46.08 -46.09 -21.56
CA ARG A 211 46.46 -44.79 -21.01
C ARG A 211 46.59 -43.69 -22.06
N PHE A 212 46.39 -42.46 -21.63
CA PHE A 212 46.55 -41.26 -22.46
C PHE A 212 48.01 -41.05 -22.90
N ALA A 213 48.18 -40.56 -24.13
CA ALA A 213 49.49 -40.26 -24.70
C ALA A 213 50.11 -38.99 -24.08
N GLU A 214 51.44 -38.88 -24.17
CA GLU A 214 52.21 -37.69 -23.78
C GLU A 214 51.72 -36.41 -24.47
N GLY A 215 51.50 -35.36 -23.67
CA GLY A 215 50.98 -34.06 -24.10
C GLY A 215 49.46 -33.97 -24.21
N THR A 216 48.70 -34.90 -23.61
CA THR A 216 47.23 -34.83 -23.60
C THR A 216 46.77 -33.90 -22.47
N VAL A 217 46.06 -32.84 -22.80
CA VAL A 217 45.56 -31.83 -21.85
C VAL A 217 44.05 -31.68 -21.97
N VAL A 218 43.35 -31.69 -20.84
CA VAL A 218 41.93 -31.31 -20.72
C VAL A 218 41.88 -29.96 -20.01
N LYS A 219 41.19 -28.96 -20.57
CA LYS A 219 41.16 -27.65 -19.91
C LYS A 219 40.28 -27.66 -18.67
N ALA A 220 40.36 -26.60 -17.88
CA ALA A 220 39.42 -26.35 -16.79
C ALA A 220 37.96 -26.46 -17.27
N GLY A 221 37.13 -27.24 -16.56
CA GLY A 221 35.70 -27.44 -16.88
C GLY A 221 35.38 -28.15 -18.20
N GLU A 222 36.36 -28.52 -19.03
CA GLU A 222 36.11 -29.24 -20.29
C GLU A 222 36.02 -30.76 -20.07
N MET A 223 35.35 -31.43 -21.01
CA MET A 223 35.20 -32.88 -21.07
C MET A 223 36.09 -33.49 -22.16
N ILE A 224 36.50 -34.74 -21.97
CA ILE A 224 37.18 -35.55 -22.98
C ILE A 224 36.50 -36.91 -23.14
N VAL A 225 36.13 -37.23 -24.38
CA VAL A 225 35.52 -38.51 -24.74
C VAL A 225 36.61 -39.50 -25.19
N VAL A 226 36.61 -40.66 -24.56
CA VAL A 226 37.47 -41.81 -24.88
C VAL A 226 36.60 -42.88 -25.56
N ASP A 227 36.82 -43.11 -26.85
CA ASP A 227 36.18 -44.19 -27.60
C ASP A 227 37.19 -44.93 -28.49
N GLN A 228 36.71 -45.94 -29.25
CA GLN A 228 37.54 -46.78 -30.14
C GLN A 228 38.47 -46.04 -31.12
N ASN A 229 38.25 -44.75 -31.38
CA ASN A 229 39.09 -43.90 -32.23
C ASN A 229 40.14 -43.09 -31.43
N THR A 230 39.97 -42.95 -30.12
CA THR A 230 40.87 -42.20 -29.24
C THR A 230 42.24 -42.88 -29.17
N SER A 231 43.28 -42.16 -29.59
CA SER A 231 44.66 -42.66 -29.63
C SER A 231 45.34 -42.52 -28.27
N GLY A 232 46.09 -43.54 -27.88
CA GLY A 232 46.82 -43.60 -26.61
C GLY A 232 47.81 -44.77 -26.63
N GLU A 233 48.03 -45.40 -25.48
CA GLU A 233 48.89 -46.57 -25.36
C GLU A 233 48.20 -47.71 -24.62
N ASN A 234 48.25 -48.92 -25.20
CA ASN A 234 47.76 -50.14 -24.55
C ASN A 234 48.91 -50.83 -23.81
N TYR A 235 48.64 -51.40 -22.64
CA TYR A 235 49.62 -52.24 -21.96
C TYR A 235 49.75 -53.60 -22.66
N ASN A 236 50.97 -54.06 -22.88
CA ASN A 236 51.26 -55.36 -23.49
C ASN A 236 51.91 -56.28 -22.45
N ASP A 237 51.14 -57.20 -21.85
CA ASP A 237 51.61 -58.13 -20.82
C ASP A 237 52.77 -59.03 -21.26
N THR A 238 52.94 -59.24 -22.57
CA THR A 238 54.02 -60.06 -23.11
C THR A 238 55.35 -59.30 -23.15
N THR A 239 55.33 -57.98 -23.34
CA THR A 239 56.54 -57.12 -23.35
C THR A 239 56.75 -56.37 -22.04
N GLY A 240 55.71 -56.25 -21.20
CA GLY A 240 55.70 -55.52 -19.94
C GLY A 240 55.72 -53.99 -20.13
N ALA A 241 55.34 -53.50 -21.31
CA ALA A 241 55.45 -52.11 -21.73
C ALA A 241 54.16 -51.61 -22.36
N TYR A 242 54.01 -50.28 -22.41
CA TYR A 242 52.95 -49.63 -23.18
C TYR A 242 53.37 -49.48 -24.64
N GLU A 243 52.44 -49.73 -25.54
CA GLU A 243 52.63 -49.67 -26.99
C GLU A 243 51.48 -48.86 -27.62
N ALA A 244 51.80 -47.99 -28.58
CA ALA A 244 50.84 -47.08 -29.19
C ALA A 244 49.66 -47.82 -29.85
N GLY A 245 48.44 -47.38 -29.58
CA GLY A 245 47.21 -47.95 -30.13
C GLY A 245 46.01 -47.03 -29.90
N THR A 246 44.79 -47.56 -30.06
CA THR A 246 43.55 -46.89 -29.68
C THR A 246 42.94 -47.53 -28.44
N PHE A 247 42.00 -46.83 -27.79
CA PHE A 247 41.16 -47.42 -26.75
C PHE A 247 40.37 -48.61 -27.31
N ASN A 248 40.32 -49.71 -26.58
CA ASN A 248 39.67 -50.96 -26.98
C ASN A 248 39.41 -51.82 -25.74
N MET A 249 38.56 -51.32 -24.85
CA MET A 249 38.13 -51.99 -23.62
C MET A 249 36.65 -52.33 -23.81
N GLY A 250 36.30 -53.61 -23.86
CA GLY A 250 34.94 -54.05 -24.16
C GLY A 250 34.11 -54.06 -22.88
N LEU A 251 33.38 -52.98 -22.61
CA LEU A 251 32.70 -52.72 -21.35
C LEU A 251 31.48 -53.66 -21.22
N GLY A 252 31.56 -54.57 -20.27
CA GLY A 252 30.57 -55.62 -20.08
C GLY A 252 29.24 -55.14 -19.50
N GLY A 253 28.23 -56.01 -19.58
CA GLY A 253 26.92 -55.75 -18.95
C GLY A 253 27.01 -55.63 -17.43
N GLY A 254 27.93 -56.32 -16.76
CA GLY A 254 28.26 -56.09 -15.36
C GLY A 254 29.76 -55.89 -15.24
N ASP A 255 30.19 -54.65 -15.06
CA ASP A 255 31.57 -54.22 -15.21
C ASP A 255 31.84 -52.92 -14.41
N SER A 256 33.05 -52.38 -14.51
CA SER A 256 33.44 -51.12 -13.88
C SER A 256 34.36 -50.32 -14.78
N VAL A 257 34.36 -48.99 -14.68
CA VAL A 257 35.46 -48.13 -15.13
C VAL A 257 36.25 -47.70 -13.90
N ARG A 258 37.58 -47.79 -13.98
CA ARG A 258 38.51 -47.36 -12.92
C ARG A 258 39.59 -46.47 -13.51
N LEU A 259 39.63 -45.21 -13.07
CA LEU A 259 40.58 -44.19 -13.51
C LEU A 259 41.75 -44.10 -12.52
N TYR A 260 42.97 -44.18 -13.03
CA TYR A 260 44.21 -44.12 -12.26
C TYR A 260 45.09 -42.96 -12.72
N ASP A 261 45.81 -42.36 -11.78
CA ASP A 261 46.81 -41.33 -12.05
C ASP A 261 48.12 -41.94 -12.61
N PRO A 262 49.09 -41.13 -13.08
CA PRO A 262 50.37 -41.62 -13.59
C PRO A 262 51.27 -42.31 -12.54
N ASN A 263 51.00 -42.15 -11.24
CA ASN A 263 51.68 -42.85 -10.15
C ASN A 263 51.05 -44.23 -9.87
N GLY A 264 49.84 -44.49 -10.37
CA GLY A 264 49.06 -45.71 -10.17
C GLY A 264 48.10 -45.66 -8.99
N GLU A 265 47.80 -44.47 -8.46
CA GLU A 265 46.75 -44.25 -7.45
C GLU A 265 45.38 -44.15 -8.13
N LEU A 266 44.33 -44.70 -7.50
CA LEU A 266 42.97 -44.66 -8.04
C LEU A 266 42.38 -43.26 -7.80
N VAL A 267 41.90 -42.63 -8.87
CA VAL A 267 41.33 -41.27 -8.87
C VAL A 267 39.80 -41.31 -8.77
N ASP A 268 39.16 -42.11 -9.62
CA ASP A 268 37.70 -42.28 -9.64
C ASP A 268 37.32 -43.68 -10.15
N SER A 269 36.13 -44.16 -9.82
CA SER A 269 35.60 -45.41 -10.35
C SER A 269 34.08 -45.50 -10.27
N TYR A 270 33.47 -46.09 -11.30
CA TYR A 270 32.06 -46.48 -11.30
C TYR A 270 31.90 -47.97 -11.63
N THR A 271 30.90 -48.63 -11.04
CA THR A 271 30.62 -50.07 -11.23
C THR A 271 29.13 -50.27 -11.40
N TRP A 272 28.73 -51.03 -12.43
CA TRP A 272 27.34 -51.33 -12.75
C TRP A 272 27.11 -52.85 -12.87
N THR A 273 25.85 -53.27 -12.82
CA THR A 273 25.44 -54.69 -12.85
C THR A 273 24.73 -55.09 -14.14
N GLU A 274 24.09 -54.15 -14.84
CA GLU A 274 23.48 -54.31 -16.17
C GLU A 274 23.82 -53.09 -17.05
N HIS A 275 23.80 -53.23 -18.38
CA HIS A 275 23.99 -52.10 -19.29
C HIS A 275 22.89 -51.04 -19.08
N ALA A 276 23.25 -49.75 -19.18
CA ALA A 276 22.27 -48.67 -19.23
C ALA A 276 21.28 -48.91 -20.39
N SER A 277 19.98 -48.80 -20.10
CA SER A 277 18.93 -48.82 -21.13
C SER A 277 17.71 -48.08 -20.64
N HIS A 278 17.04 -47.34 -21.53
CA HIS A 278 15.78 -46.68 -21.23
C HIS A 278 14.66 -47.37 -22.02
N ASN A 279 13.64 -47.87 -21.31
CA ASN A 279 12.57 -48.70 -21.89
C ASN A 279 13.07 -49.93 -22.69
N GLY A 280 14.28 -50.43 -22.38
CA GLY A 280 14.93 -51.54 -23.09
C GLY A 280 15.62 -51.16 -24.41
N ASP A 281 15.72 -49.87 -24.73
CA ASP A 281 16.63 -49.37 -25.76
C ASP A 281 17.97 -48.96 -25.12
N PHE A 282 19.05 -49.61 -25.54
CA PHE A 282 20.40 -49.33 -25.07
C PHE A 282 20.94 -48.03 -25.68
N ALA A 283 20.61 -47.74 -26.94
CA ALA A 283 21.07 -46.55 -27.66
C ALA A 283 20.35 -45.25 -27.25
N ALA A 284 19.56 -45.33 -26.17
CA ALA A 284 18.84 -44.21 -25.59
C ALA A 284 19.44 -43.77 -24.26
N ALA A 285 20.34 -44.56 -23.64
CA ALA A 285 20.77 -44.31 -22.27
C ALA A 285 22.23 -44.65 -21.96
N SER A 286 22.75 -43.92 -20.99
CA SER A 286 24.07 -44.07 -20.38
C SER A 286 23.96 -44.00 -18.86
N TYR A 287 25.06 -44.29 -18.16
CA TYR A 287 25.22 -43.89 -16.77
C TYR A 287 26.12 -42.67 -16.72
N GLY A 288 25.69 -41.60 -16.06
CA GLY A 288 26.54 -40.41 -15.88
C GLY A 288 26.14 -39.58 -14.68
N ARG A 289 27.05 -38.68 -14.28
CA ARG A 289 26.91 -37.83 -13.11
C ARG A 289 25.90 -36.72 -13.35
N TYR A 290 24.99 -36.48 -12.41
CA TYR A 290 24.10 -35.32 -12.47
C TYR A 290 24.03 -34.60 -11.11
N PRO A 291 24.50 -33.33 -10.99
CA PRO A 291 25.13 -32.50 -12.03
C PRO A 291 26.47 -33.05 -12.56
N ASP A 292 26.92 -32.53 -13.70
CA ASP A 292 28.18 -32.93 -14.36
C ASP A 292 29.37 -32.90 -13.38
N GLY A 293 30.20 -33.94 -13.45
CA GLY A 293 31.45 -34.11 -12.70
C GLY A 293 31.33 -34.24 -11.17
N THR A 294 30.21 -33.83 -10.58
CA THR A 294 30.04 -33.64 -9.13
C THR A 294 28.94 -34.50 -8.53
N GLY A 295 27.90 -34.82 -9.30
CA GLY A 295 26.79 -35.65 -8.85
C GLY A 295 27.08 -37.14 -8.82
N GLU A 296 26.12 -37.89 -8.28
CA GLU A 296 26.10 -39.35 -8.35
C GLU A 296 25.73 -39.84 -9.76
N PHE A 297 26.13 -41.08 -10.08
CA PHE A 297 25.80 -41.71 -11.36
C PHE A 297 24.33 -42.12 -11.44
N VAL A 298 23.58 -41.51 -12.35
CA VAL A 298 22.17 -41.79 -12.63
C VAL A 298 21.98 -42.34 -14.04
N LEU A 299 20.81 -42.92 -14.31
CA LEU A 299 20.40 -43.28 -15.68
C LEU A 299 19.94 -42.01 -16.42
N MET A 300 20.53 -41.76 -17.58
CA MET A 300 20.36 -40.51 -18.32
C MET A 300 20.35 -40.74 -19.82
N HIS A 301 19.99 -39.72 -20.61
CA HIS A 301 20.16 -39.75 -22.06
C HIS A 301 21.64 -39.85 -22.42
N GLU A 302 22.01 -40.54 -23.50
CA GLU A 302 23.38 -40.44 -24.04
C GLU A 302 23.72 -38.99 -24.43
N THR A 303 24.74 -38.39 -23.82
CA THR A 303 25.14 -36.99 -24.05
C THR A 303 26.57 -36.80 -24.57
N LYS A 304 27.33 -37.88 -24.78
CA LYS A 304 28.65 -37.97 -25.44
C LYS A 304 29.24 -36.64 -25.99
N GLY A 305 30.06 -35.97 -25.18
CA GLY A 305 30.73 -34.72 -25.52
C GLY A 305 29.85 -33.48 -25.32
N SER A 306 28.89 -33.53 -24.40
CA SER A 306 27.96 -32.45 -24.03
C SER A 306 27.47 -32.68 -22.60
N ALA A 307 26.99 -31.62 -21.95
CA ALA A 307 26.50 -31.65 -20.56
C ALA A 307 25.41 -32.72 -20.35
N ASN A 308 25.49 -33.44 -19.22
CA ASN A 308 24.62 -34.56 -18.92
C ASN A 308 23.15 -34.15 -18.77
N ASN A 309 22.26 -34.91 -19.41
CA ASN A 309 20.82 -34.67 -19.38
C ASN A 309 20.09 -35.91 -18.85
N TRP A 310 19.77 -35.89 -17.54
CA TRP A 310 19.12 -37.01 -16.88
C TRP A 310 17.64 -37.18 -17.26
N TYR A 311 17.12 -38.39 -17.04
CA TYR A 311 15.71 -38.70 -17.19
C TYR A 311 14.91 -38.14 -16.00
N ALA A 312 14.76 -36.82 -15.93
CA ALA A 312 13.98 -36.16 -14.90
C ALA A 312 12.54 -36.73 -14.86
N PRO A 313 12.06 -37.24 -13.71
CA PRO A 313 10.68 -37.66 -13.57
C PRO A 313 9.76 -36.43 -13.66
N GLU A 314 8.65 -36.56 -14.39
CA GLU A 314 7.63 -35.51 -14.54
C GLU A 314 6.80 -35.40 -13.24
N VAL A 315 7.45 -34.94 -12.16
CA VAL A 315 6.89 -34.78 -10.81
C VAL A 315 7.10 -33.34 -10.34
N VAL A 316 6.07 -32.77 -9.70
CA VAL A 316 6.13 -31.44 -9.07
C VAL A 316 5.71 -31.54 -7.61
N ILE A 317 6.18 -30.63 -6.77
CA ILE A 317 5.50 -30.32 -5.50
C ILE A 317 4.18 -29.61 -5.87
N ASN A 318 3.08 -30.07 -5.28
CA ASN A 318 1.71 -29.67 -5.62
C ASN A 318 1.07 -28.82 -4.52
N GLU A 319 1.32 -29.15 -3.25
CA GLU A 319 0.73 -28.48 -2.08
C GLU A 319 1.71 -28.60 -0.89
N VAL A 320 1.79 -27.57 -0.04
CA VAL A 320 2.64 -27.51 1.17
C VAL A 320 1.86 -26.93 2.33
N GLU A 321 1.96 -27.56 3.50
CA GLU A 321 1.42 -27.11 4.77
C GLU A 321 2.53 -27.03 5.82
N SER A 322 2.59 -25.92 6.56
CA SER A 322 3.67 -25.60 7.50
C SER A 322 3.21 -24.92 8.80
N ASN A 323 1.90 -24.75 9.05
CA ASN A 323 1.40 -24.10 10.27
C ASN A 323 -0.06 -24.42 10.66
N GLY A 324 -0.89 -24.88 9.70
CA GLY A 324 -2.35 -24.97 9.85
C GLY A 324 -2.93 -26.32 10.30
N ASP A 325 -2.19 -27.43 10.19
CA ASP A 325 -2.65 -28.82 10.47
C ASP A 325 -1.97 -29.42 11.73
N ASP A 326 -2.44 -30.59 12.19
CA ASP A 326 -1.85 -31.35 13.30
C ASP A 326 -0.38 -31.81 13.03
N THR A 327 0.09 -31.68 11.79
CA THR A 327 1.36 -32.18 11.22
C THR A 327 1.77 -31.33 10.02
N ASP A 328 3.06 -31.04 9.86
CA ASP A 328 3.61 -30.48 8.60
C ASP A 328 3.67 -31.56 7.51
N TRP A 329 3.49 -31.15 6.24
CA TRP A 329 3.56 -32.08 5.10
C TRP A 329 3.76 -31.39 3.74
N VAL A 330 4.22 -32.17 2.77
CA VAL A 330 4.48 -31.76 1.39
C VAL A 330 3.90 -32.79 0.43
N GLU A 331 3.03 -32.37 -0.47
CA GLU A 331 2.50 -33.23 -1.53
C GLU A 331 3.29 -33.09 -2.83
N ILE A 332 3.58 -34.23 -3.45
CA ILE A 332 4.03 -34.31 -4.85
C ILE A 332 2.96 -34.91 -5.75
N LYS A 333 2.96 -34.50 -7.02
CA LYS A 333 2.08 -35.03 -8.07
C LYS A 333 2.89 -35.49 -9.28
N ASN A 334 2.55 -36.66 -9.83
CA ASN A 334 3.03 -37.07 -11.14
C ASN A 334 2.20 -36.37 -12.23
N VAL A 335 2.80 -35.39 -12.91
CA VAL A 335 2.19 -34.62 -14.00
C VAL A 335 2.47 -35.25 -15.37
N GLY A 336 3.28 -36.30 -15.40
CA GLY A 336 3.66 -37.01 -16.61
C GLY A 336 2.67 -38.05 -17.11
N SER A 337 3.09 -38.76 -18.16
CA SER A 337 2.27 -39.78 -18.83
C SER A 337 2.65 -41.24 -18.49
N THR A 338 3.67 -41.44 -17.67
CA THR A 338 4.18 -42.75 -17.24
C THR A 338 4.14 -42.91 -15.72
N ALA A 339 4.04 -44.15 -15.23
CA ALA A 339 4.13 -44.44 -13.80
C ALA A 339 5.59 -44.42 -13.33
N ILE A 340 5.83 -43.89 -12.13
CA ILE A 340 7.16 -43.58 -11.59
C ILE A 340 7.34 -44.39 -10.31
N ASP A 341 8.43 -45.15 -10.18
CA ASP A 341 8.80 -45.80 -8.92
C ASP A 341 9.46 -44.77 -8.01
N ILE A 342 8.79 -44.45 -6.90
CA ILE A 342 9.24 -43.48 -5.90
C ILE A 342 9.84 -44.15 -4.65
N SER A 343 10.12 -45.46 -4.72
CA SER A 343 10.78 -46.20 -3.65
C SER A 343 12.10 -45.55 -3.23
N GLY A 344 12.26 -45.25 -1.95
CA GLY A 344 13.49 -44.66 -1.39
C GLY A 344 13.63 -43.14 -1.60
N TRP A 345 12.64 -42.46 -2.20
CA TRP A 345 12.62 -41.00 -2.25
C TRP A 345 12.45 -40.40 -0.84
N TYR A 346 12.81 -39.13 -0.65
CA TYR A 346 12.71 -38.44 0.66
C TYR A 346 12.56 -36.92 0.52
N LEU A 347 12.08 -36.28 1.59
CA LEU A 347 11.97 -34.82 1.74
C LEU A 347 13.13 -34.31 2.61
N LEU A 348 13.66 -33.12 2.29
CA LEU A 348 14.47 -32.27 3.18
C LEU A 348 13.96 -30.83 3.12
N ASP A 349 14.28 -30.02 4.12
CA ASP A 349 13.92 -28.60 4.22
C ASP A 349 15.09 -27.70 3.77
N ASN A 350 15.29 -26.53 4.39
CA ASN A 350 16.44 -25.68 4.14
C ASN A 350 17.76 -26.14 4.84
N ASP A 351 17.72 -27.08 5.80
CA ASP A 351 18.92 -27.69 6.43
C ASP A 351 19.15 -29.13 5.93
N GLU A 352 19.45 -29.25 4.63
CA GLU A 352 19.67 -30.52 3.92
C GLU A 352 20.86 -31.37 4.46
N VAL A 353 21.66 -30.81 5.36
CA VAL A 353 22.81 -31.46 6.02
C VAL A 353 22.45 -31.89 7.44
N GLY A 354 21.86 -31.01 8.25
CA GLY A 354 21.46 -31.29 9.63
C GLY A 354 20.34 -32.32 9.70
N HIS A 355 19.26 -32.09 8.95
CA HIS A 355 18.05 -32.92 8.98
C HIS A 355 18.11 -34.23 8.19
N ARG A 356 19.26 -34.53 7.55
CA ARG A 356 19.51 -35.80 6.84
C ARG A 356 19.40 -37.05 7.74
N GLN A 357 19.40 -36.88 9.06
CA GLN A 357 19.23 -37.97 10.04
C GLN A 357 17.77 -38.18 10.44
N ASP A 358 16.90 -37.24 10.11
CA ASP A 358 15.52 -37.13 10.58
C ASP A 358 14.49 -37.46 9.47
N ILE A 359 14.97 -38.06 8.36
CA ILE A 359 14.16 -38.56 7.25
C ILE A 359 13.80 -40.05 7.40
N THR A 360 12.65 -40.44 6.86
CA THR A 360 12.25 -41.83 6.62
C THR A 360 11.89 -42.00 5.13
N PRO A 361 12.79 -42.59 4.31
CA PRO A 361 12.56 -42.72 2.89
C PRO A 361 11.32 -43.56 2.52
N VAL A 362 10.68 -43.21 1.40
CA VAL A 362 9.48 -43.85 0.87
C VAL A 362 9.64 -45.38 0.77
N ALA A 363 8.62 -46.12 1.19
CA ALA A 363 8.65 -47.57 1.25
C ALA A 363 8.92 -48.23 -0.12
N GLN A 364 9.66 -49.35 -0.09
CA GLN A 364 10.02 -50.12 -1.28
C GLN A 364 8.78 -50.72 -1.99
N GLY A 365 8.73 -50.55 -3.31
CA GLY A 365 7.62 -50.93 -4.19
C GLY A 365 6.51 -49.87 -4.33
N THR A 366 6.77 -48.62 -3.94
CA THR A 366 5.79 -47.52 -4.06
C THR A 366 5.87 -46.91 -5.46
N VAL A 367 4.76 -46.96 -6.21
CA VAL A 367 4.67 -46.45 -7.59
C VAL A 367 3.60 -45.36 -7.65
N LEU A 368 3.97 -44.21 -8.19
CA LEU A 368 3.13 -43.04 -8.43
C LEU A 368 2.66 -43.03 -9.89
N ASN A 369 1.40 -43.35 -10.17
CA ASN A 369 0.86 -43.39 -11.53
C ASN A 369 0.57 -41.97 -12.07
N PRO A 370 0.38 -41.80 -13.40
CA PRO A 370 0.01 -40.50 -13.99
C PRO A 370 -1.21 -39.86 -13.32
N GLY A 371 -1.04 -38.63 -12.84
CA GLY A 371 -2.07 -37.87 -12.13
C GLY A 371 -2.33 -38.29 -10.68
N GLU A 372 -1.54 -39.22 -10.11
CA GLU A 372 -1.60 -39.53 -8.67
C GLU A 372 -0.72 -38.60 -7.83
N TYR A 373 -1.07 -38.54 -6.54
CA TYR A 373 -0.45 -37.72 -5.52
C TYR A 373 0.26 -38.59 -4.47
N TYR A 374 1.33 -38.08 -3.88
CA TYR A 374 1.98 -38.66 -2.71
C TYR A 374 2.32 -37.56 -1.70
N VAL A 375 1.80 -37.70 -0.49
CA VAL A 375 2.03 -36.76 0.63
C VAL A 375 3.18 -37.30 1.49
N PHE A 376 4.28 -36.55 1.58
CA PHE A 376 5.30 -36.70 2.62
C PHE A 376 4.80 -36.01 3.89
N ASP A 377 4.71 -36.74 5.00
CA ASP A 377 4.05 -36.25 6.22
C ASP A 377 4.96 -36.43 7.45
N SER A 378 5.04 -35.41 8.31
CA SER A 378 5.91 -35.39 9.52
C SER A 378 5.52 -36.44 10.58
N SER A 379 4.37 -37.11 10.44
CA SER A 379 4.05 -38.30 11.25
C SER A 379 4.68 -39.61 10.73
N ARG A 380 5.26 -39.61 9.52
CA ARG A 380 5.66 -40.83 8.79
C ARG A 380 7.01 -40.76 8.08
N ASP A 381 7.27 -39.69 7.31
CA ASP A 381 8.35 -39.63 6.32
C ASP A 381 9.49 -38.68 6.73
N PHE A 382 9.30 -37.83 7.74
CA PHE A 382 10.32 -36.97 8.34
C PHE A 382 9.96 -36.63 9.81
N SER A 383 10.87 -36.02 10.57
CA SER A 383 10.61 -35.59 11.96
C SER A 383 11.16 -34.22 12.36
N PHE A 384 11.58 -33.42 11.39
CA PHE A 384 11.72 -31.96 11.53
C PHE A 384 10.38 -31.27 11.24
N GLY A 385 10.30 -29.95 11.45
CA GLY A 385 9.13 -29.14 11.09
C GLY A 385 9.46 -28.16 9.97
N LEU A 386 8.44 -27.62 9.30
CA LEU A 386 8.57 -26.67 8.20
C LEU A 386 8.36 -25.24 8.71
N GLY A 387 9.39 -24.39 8.58
CA GLY A 387 9.43 -23.06 9.19
C GLY A 387 8.71 -21.94 8.42
N GLU A 388 8.68 -20.75 9.01
CA GLU A 388 8.07 -19.54 8.42
C GLU A 388 8.82 -19.07 7.16
N THR A 389 10.16 -19.06 7.18
CA THR A 389 11.02 -18.85 6.01
C THR A 389 11.79 -20.14 5.74
N ASP A 390 11.32 -20.96 4.81
CA ASP A 390 11.81 -22.33 4.63
C ASP A 390 11.59 -22.86 3.20
N GLN A 391 11.87 -24.15 3.01
CA GLN A 391 11.93 -24.85 1.74
C GLN A 391 11.40 -26.28 1.88
N ALA A 392 10.90 -26.83 0.78
CA ALA A 392 10.67 -28.25 0.59
C ALA A 392 11.49 -28.74 -0.61
N SER A 393 12.43 -29.66 -0.39
CA SER A 393 13.27 -30.30 -1.42
C SER A 393 12.98 -31.80 -1.47
N ILE A 394 12.53 -32.29 -2.63
CA ILE A 394 12.23 -33.71 -2.88
C ILE A 394 13.42 -34.36 -3.58
N TYR A 395 13.93 -35.43 -3.00
CA TYR A 395 15.07 -36.20 -3.51
C TYR A 395 14.66 -37.62 -3.90
N ASN A 396 15.29 -38.15 -4.96
CA ASN A 396 15.15 -39.55 -5.33
C ASN A 396 16.03 -40.46 -4.45
N ALA A 397 15.93 -41.78 -4.64
CA ALA A 397 16.68 -42.77 -3.86
C ALA A 397 18.21 -42.71 -4.03
N ASP A 398 18.69 -42.14 -5.13
CA ASP A 398 20.11 -41.96 -5.46
C ASP A 398 20.64 -40.59 -4.97
N GLY A 399 19.78 -39.77 -4.34
CA GLY A 399 20.13 -38.46 -3.81
C GLY A 399 20.07 -37.30 -4.81
N ALA A 400 19.52 -37.51 -6.01
CA ALA A 400 19.30 -36.43 -6.98
C ALA A 400 18.03 -35.63 -6.65
N LEU A 401 18.11 -34.29 -6.75
CA LEU A 401 16.98 -33.39 -6.53
C LEU A 401 15.95 -33.53 -7.66
N VAL A 402 14.69 -33.77 -7.30
CA VAL A 402 13.55 -33.91 -8.21
C VAL A 402 12.76 -32.62 -8.33
N ALA A 403 12.39 -32.03 -7.19
CA ALA A 403 11.54 -30.84 -7.13
C ALA A 403 11.87 -30.01 -5.88
N ARG A 404 11.68 -28.69 -5.95
CA ARG A 404 11.92 -27.74 -4.86
C ARG A 404 10.90 -26.62 -4.87
N HIS A 405 10.51 -26.15 -3.69
CA HIS A 405 9.75 -24.92 -3.47
C HIS A 405 10.24 -24.24 -2.18
N SER A 406 10.29 -22.92 -2.15
CA SER A 406 10.73 -22.13 -1.00
C SER A 406 9.76 -20.97 -0.76
N TRP A 407 9.59 -20.56 0.48
CA TRP A 407 8.65 -19.53 0.94
C TRP A 407 9.27 -18.65 2.04
N THR A 408 8.69 -17.47 2.26
CA THR A 408 9.20 -16.46 3.21
C THR A 408 8.30 -16.22 4.42
N SER A 409 7.03 -16.63 4.34
CA SER A 409 6.08 -16.67 5.45
C SER A 409 5.35 -18.01 5.45
N HIS A 410 4.65 -18.33 6.53
CA HIS A 410 3.61 -19.36 6.43
C HIS A 410 2.48 -18.90 5.49
N ALA A 411 1.75 -19.86 4.91
CA ALA A 411 0.48 -19.59 4.24
C ALA A 411 -0.64 -19.37 5.27
N ASN A 412 -1.72 -18.69 4.88
CA ASN A 412 -2.95 -18.58 5.68
C ASN A 412 -3.70 -19.92 5.77
N GLY A 413 -3.47 -20.80 4.79
CA GLY A 413 -3.75 -22.24 4.89
C GLY A 413 -2.56 -23.01 4.33
N VAL A 414 -2.60 -23.32 3.03
CA VAL A 414 -1.56 -24.04 2.31
C VAL A 414 -0.97 -23.21 1.18
N TYR A 415 0.27 -23.51 0.80
CA TYR A 415 0.78 -23.12 -0.52
C TYR A 415 0.36 -24.17 -1.54
N ALA A 416 -0.62 -23.86 -2.39
CA ALA A 416 -1.17 -24.75 -3.40
C ALA A 416 -0.79 -24.32 -4.82
N ARG A 417 -0.41 -25.26 -5.70
CA ARG A 417 -0.31 -24.99 -7.14
C ARG A 417 -1.69 -24.83 -7.77
N ILE A 418 -1.99 -23.65 -8.29
CA ILE A 418 -3.25 -23.38 -8.97
C ILE A 418 -2.97 -22.80 -10.37
N PRO A 419 -3.39 -23.47 -11.47
CA PRO A 419 -4.09 -24.76 -11.53
C PRO A 419 -3.26 -25.97 -11.05
N ASP A 420 -3.96 -27.00 -10.58
CA ASP A 420 -3.43 -28.25 -10.03
C ASP A 420 -2.32 -28.90 -10.87
N GLY A 421 -1.15 -29.09 -10.25
CA GLY A 421 0.08 -29.62 -10.84
C GLY A 421 0.77 -28.76 -11.92
N THR A 422 0.18 -27.64 -12.36
CA THR A 422 0.66 -26.92 -13.57
C THR A 422 0.83 -25.41 -13.40
N GLY A 423 0.12 -24.80 -12.45
CA GLY A 423 0.21 -23.37 -12.14
C GLY A 423 1.29 -23.03 -11.12
N GLY A 424 1.33 -21.76 -10.74
CA GLY A 424 2.18 -21.25 -9.67
C GLY A 424 1.63 -21.59 -8.29
N PHE A 425 2.47 -21.51 -7.27
CA PHE A 425 2.00 -21.56 -5.88
C PHE A 425 1.25 -20.28 -5.54
N VAL A 426 0.12 -20.43 -4.87
CA VAL A 426 -0.64 -19.35 -4.22
C VAL A 426 -0.92 -19.75 -2.78
N ASP A 427 -1.02 -18.76 -1.89
CA ASP A 427 -1.58 -18.97 -0.56
C ASP A 427 -3.08 -19.24 -0.68
N TYR A 428 -3.53 -20.36 -0.15
CA TYR A 428 -4.89 -20.87 -0.31
C TYR A 428 -5.45 -21.39 1.01
N ALA A 429 -6.55 -20.79 1.46
CA ALA A 429 -7.10 -20.98 2.82
C ALA A 429 -7.75 -22.36 3.08
N THR A 430 -7.69 -23.32 2.15
CA THR A 430 -8.30 -24.65 2.30
C THR A 430 -7.43 -25.70 1.64
N SER A 431 -6.99 -26.68 2.42
CA SER A 431 -6.15 -27.76 1.92
C SER A 431 -6.93 -28.78 1.06
N SER A 432 -6.25 -29.32 0.04
CA SER A 432 -6.66 -30.43 -0.81
C SER A 432 -5.86 -31.73 -0.57
N LYS A 433 -5.08 -31.83 0.52
CA LYS A 433 -4.20 -32.95 0.94
C LYS A 433 -4.65 -34.34 0.43
N GLY A 434 -3.89 -34.91 -0.50
CA GLY A 434 -4.15 -36.21 -1.13
C GLY A 434 -5.08 -36.16 -2.35
N GLY A 435 -5.29 -34.97 -2.93
CA GLY A 435 -6.28 -34.68 -3.96
C GLY A 435 -5.83 -33.60 -4.94
N ALA A 436 -6.74 -33.22 -5.84
CA ALA A 436 -6.46 -32.15 -6.81
C ALA A 436 -6.76 -30.78 -6.19
N ASN A 437 -5.82 -29.84 -6.34
CA ASN A 437 -6.07 -28.44 -6.03
C ASN A 437 -7.19 -27.91 -6.96
N MET A 438 -8.04 -26.98 -6.50
CA MET A 438 -9.12 -26.45 -7.34
C MET A 438 -9.03 -24.93 -7.46
N GLU A 439 -9.21 -24.41 -8.68
CA GLU A 439 -9.68 -23.03 -8.85
C GLU A 439 -11.14 -22.99 -8.40
N SER A 440 -11.40 -22.57 -7.16
CA SER A 440 -12.77 -22.33 -6.71
C SER A 440 -13.38 -21.16 -7.48
N SER A 441 -14.64 -21.31 -7.91
CA SER A 441 -15.39 -20.25 -8.57
C SER A 441 -15.38 -18.96 -7.73
N PRO A 442 -15.00 -17.80 -8.32
CA PRO A 442 -14.86 -16.54 -7.57
C PRO A 442 -16.21 -15.90 -7.20
N VAL A 443 -17.31 -16.60 -7.46
CA VAL A 443 -18.68 -16.17 -7.14
C VAL A 443 -18.84 -15.93 -5.63
N VAL A 444 -19.59 -14.88 -5.29
CA VAL A 444 -19.95 -14.55 -3.90
C VAL A 444 -21.46 -14.72 -3.69
N ILE A 445 -21.87 -15.02 -2.46
CA ILE A 445 -23.25 -14.81 -2.01
C ILE A 445 -23.37 -13.30 -1.75
N ASN A 446 -24.26 -12.60 -2.46
CA ASN A 446 -24.33 -11.14 -2.45
C ASN A 446 -25.49 -10.60 -1.60
N GLU A 447 -26.67 -11.21 -1.71
CA GLU A 447 -27.87 -10.79 -0.98
C GLU A 447 -28.74 -12.02 -0.64
N VAL A 448 -29.33 -12.03 0.55
CA VAL A 448 -30.19 -13.13 1.05
C VAL A 448 -31.47 -12.58 1.67
N GLU A 449 -32.60 -13.01 1.12
CA GLU A 449 -33.93 -12.82 1.70
C GLU A 449 -34.35 -14.07 2.47
N SER A 450 -34.87 -13.88 3.68
CA SER A 450 -35.31 -14.96 4.58
C SER A 450 -36.66 -14.68 5.26
N ASN A 451 -37.27 -13.50 5.04
CA ASN A 451 -38.50 -13.09 5.71
C ASN A 451 -39.17 -11.88 5.00
N ASP A 452 -39.55 -12.03 3.72
CA ASP A 452 -40.27 -10.96 3.00
C ASP A 452 -41.56 -10.59 3.78
N PRO A 453 -41.75 -9.32 4.19
CA PRO A 453 -42.90 -8.88 4.97
C PRO A 453 -44.26 -9.01 4.27
N ASN A 454 -44.31 -9.47 3.01
CA ASN A 454 -45.49 -9.73 2.20
C ASN A 454 -45.75 -11.23 1.95
N ASP A 455 -45.09 -12.14 2.68
CA ASP A 455 -45.10 -13.60 2.45
C ASP A 455 -44.56 -13.98 1.05
N GLY A 456 -43.45 -13.34 0.63
CA GLY A 456 -42.68 -13.71 -0.57
C GLY A 456 -41.84 -14.99 -0.39
N PRO A 457 -41.21 -15.51 -1.46
CA PRO A 457 -40.27 -16.63 -1.35
C PRO A 457 -38.93 -16.16 -0.77
N ASP A 458 -38.26 -17.06 -0.03
CA ASP A 458 -36.85 -16.89 0.32
C ASP A 458 -36.00 -17.02 -0.95
N TRP A 459 -34.91 -16.26 -1.04
CA TRP A 459 -34.03 -16.30 -2.19
C TRP A 459 -32.58 -15.96 -1.84
N VAL A 460 -31.67 -16.46 -2.67
CA VAL A 460 -30.23 -16.19 -2.60
C VAL A 460 -29.80 -15.55 -3.91
N GLU A 461 -29.11 -14.41 -3.82
CA GLU A 461 -28.39 -13.83 -4.93
C GLU A 461 -26.91 -14.20 -4.89
N LEU A 462 -26.40 -14.61 -6.04
CA LEU A 462 -24.98 -14.78 -6.30
C LEU A 462 -24.47 -13.64 -7.19
N ALA A 463 -23.28 -13.11 -6.92
CA ALA A 463 -22.63 -12.09 -7.75
C ALA A 463 -21.27 -12.53 -8.27
N ASN A 464 -20.90 -11.97 -9.42
CA ASN A 464 -19.59 -12.17 -10.05
C ASN A 464 -18.71 -10.93 -9.84
N PRO A 465 -17.66 -10.99 -8.99
CA PRO A 465 -16.75 -9.87 -8.76
C PRO A 465 -15.77 -9.62 -9.91
N THR A 466 -15.77 -10.46 -10.96
CA THR A 466 -14.79 -10.38 -12.04
C THR A 466 -15.29 -9.58 -13.24
N SER A 467 -14.35 -9.03 -14.00
CA SER A 467 -14.59 -8.27 -15.23
C SER A 467 -14.89 -9.13 -16.46
N GLU A 468 -14.96 -10.46 -16.32
CA GLU A 468 -15.33 -11.42 -17.36
C GLU A 468 -16.54 -12.25 -16.90
N ALA A 469 -17.19 -12.98 -17.82
CA ALA A 469 -18.33 -13.84 -17.44
C ALA A 469 -17.85 -15.16 -16.83
N ILE A 470 -18.39 -15.54 -15.68
CA ILE A 470 -18.06 -16.81 -14.99
C ILE A 470 -19.12 -17.88 -15.28
N ASP A 471 -18.68 -19.13 -15.41
CA ASP A 471 -19.55 -20.31 -15.41
C ASP A 471 -19.69 -20.81 -13.96
N ILE A 472 -20.93 -21.11 -13.55
CA ILE A 472 -21.29 -21.59 -12.21
C ILE A 472 -22.13 -22.88 -12.29
N SER A 473 -21.99 -23.60 -13.40
CA SER A 473 -22.70 -24.84 -13.68
C SER A 473 -22.36 -25.95 -12.67
N GLY A 474 -23.36 -26.43 -11.95
CA GLY A 474 -23.20 -27.56 -11.02
C GLY A 474 -22.76 -27.18 -9.61
N LEU A 475 -22.52 -25.89 -9.31
CA LEU A 475 -22.41 -25.45 -7.91
C LEU A 475 -23.67 -25.83 -7.12
N GLU A 476 -23.52 -26.06 -5.82
CA GLU A 476 -24.63 -26.41 -4.94
C GLU A 476 -24.83 -25.36 -3.84
N ILE A 477 -26.07 -24.93 -3.64
CA ILE A 477 -26.48 -24.09 -2.50
C ILE A 477 -27.16 -24.99 -1.47
N ARG A 478 -26.81 -24.81 -0.19
CA ARG A 478 -27.40 -25.51 0.97
C ARG A 478 -27.71 -24.51 2.08
N ASP A 479 -28.70 -24.79 2.91
CA ASP A 479 -28.96 -24.05 4.16
C ASP A 479 -28.18 -24.69 5.33
N SER A 480 -28.61 -24.57 6.59
CA SER A 480 -27.93 -25.23 7.72
C SER A 480 -27.99 -26.77 7.70
N GLU A 481 -28.87 -27.36 6.89
CA GLU A 481 -29.08 -28.81 6.80
C GLU A 481 -28.40 -29.42 5.56
N ASP A 482 -27.53 -30.42 5.76
CA ASP A 482 -26.73 -31.02 4.67
C ASP A 482 -27.54 -31.77 3.60
N ASP A 483 -28.81 -32.12 3.85
CA ASP A 483 -29.71 -32.76 2.88
C ASP A 483 -30.63 -31.77 2.13
N HIS A 484 -30.58 -30.48 2.46
CA HIS A 484 -31.18 -29.41 1.68
C HIS A 484 -30.17 -28.92 0.63
N VAL A 485 -30.35 -29.35 -0.63
CA VAL A 485 -29.39 -29.11 -1.72
C VAL A 485 -30.09 -28.62 -2.97
N TYR A 486 -29.74 -27.41 -3.41
CA TYR A 486 -30.10 -26.85 -4.71
C TYR A 486 -28.88 -26.88 -5.64
N VAL A 487 -28.98 -27.57 -6.78
CA VAL A 487 -27.87 -27.68 -7.75
C VAL A 487 -28.10 -26.72 -8.92
N ILE A 488 -27.15 -25.81 -9.16
CA ILE A 488 -27.21 -24.84 -10.24
C ILE A 488 -27.14 -25.56 -11.60
N ALA A 489 -28.08 -25.20 -12.49
CA ALA A 489 -28.24 -25.87 -13.78
C ALA A 489 -26.99 -25.75 -14.67
N GLN A 490 -26.73 -26.79 -15.47
CA GLN A 490 -25.64 -26.82 -16.43
C GLN A 490 -25.83 -25.80 -17.57
N GLY A 491 -24.78 -25.05 -17.88
CA GLY A 491 -24.77 -23.92 -18.80
C GLY A 491 -25.19 -22.58 -18.17
N THR A 492 -25.18 -22.45 -16.84
CA THR A 492 -25.50 -21.20 -16.12
C THR A 492 -24.24 -20.35 -15.97
N THR A 493 -24.28 -19.11 -16.47
CA THR A 493 -23.18 -18.14 -16.36
C THR A 493 -23.65 -16.84 -15.73
N ILE A 494 -22.84 -16.21 -14.89
CA ILE A 494 -23.06 -14.83 -14.43
C ILE A 494 -22.21 -13.89 -15.31
N PRO A 495 -22.79 -12.83 -15.91
CA PRO A 495 -22.01 -11.82 -16.64
C PRO A 495 -20.95 -11.13 -15.77
N ALA A 496 -19.96 -10.49 -16.40
CA ALA A 496 -19.00 -9.60 -15.74
C ALA A 496 -19.70 -8.55 -14.85
N ASN A 497 -19.28 -8.43 -13.59
CA ASN A 497 -19.90 -7.56 -12.57
C ASN A 497 -21.44 -7.72 -12.48
N GLY A 498 -21.92 -8.95 -12.68
CA GLY A 498 -23.35 -9.27 -12.77
C GLY A 498 -23.86 -10.08 -11.57
N TYR A 499 -25.18 -10.25 -11.53
CA TYR A 499 -25.92 -10.88 -10.44
C TYR A 499 -26.81 -12.02 -10.98
N LEU A 500 -27.08 -13.03 -10.14
CA LEU A 500 -28.03 -14.11 -10.38
C LEU A 500 -28.84 -14.41 -9.12
N VAL A 501 -30.15 -14.17 -9.19
CA VAL A 501 -31.11 -14.49 -8.11
C VAL A 501 -31.66 -15.90 -8.29
N ILE A 502 -31.77 -16.64 -7.19
CA ILE A 502 -32.31 -18.00 -7.11
C ILE A 502 -33.46 -18.00 -6.09
N ASP A 503 -34.70 -18.07 -6.57
CA ASP A 503 -35.97 -17.89 -5.84
C ASP A 503 -36.84 -19.16 -5.73
N ASP A 504 -36.30 -20.32 -6.13
CA ASP A 504 -36.94 -21.65 -6.03
C ASP A 504 -35.93 -22.69 -5.50
N LEU A 505 -35.38 -22.41 -4.30
CA LEU A 505 -34.39 -23.27 -3.62
C LEU A 505 -34.92 -24.69 -3.32
N GLY A 506 -36.24 -24.83 -3.14
CA GLY A 506 -36.91 -26.07 -2.73
C GLY A 506 -36.93 -26.33 -1.22
N PHE A 507 -36.20 -25.52 -0.46
CA PHE A 507 -36.22 -25.35 0.99
C PHE A 507 -36.44 -23.86 1.31
N GLY A 508 -36.50 -23.48 2.58
CA GLY A 508 -36.70 -22.10 3.02
C GLY A 508 -35.75 -21.74 4.16
N LEU A 509 -35.48 -20.45 4.35
CA LEU A 509 -34.38 -19.93 5.15
C LEU A 509 -34.89 -19.40 6.51
N GLY A 510 -34.46 -20.02 7.61
CA GLY A 510 -34.97 -19.78 8.96
C GLY A 510 -34.43 -18.52 9.67
N ASP A 511 -34.85 -18.31 10.92
CA ASP A 511 -34.35 -17.19 11.75
C ASP A 511 -32.99 -17.47 12.40
N GLN A 512 -32.52 -18.72 12.44
CA GLN A 512 -31.18 -19.14 12.89
C GLN A 512 -30.62 -20.15 11.89
N ASP A 513 -30.08 -19.64 10.78
CA ASP A 513 -29.79 -20.44 9.59
C ASP A 513 -28.54 -19.92 8.85
N SER A 514 -28.23 -20.51 7.70
CA SER A 514 -27.08 -20.22 6.88
C SER A 514 -27.39 -20.33 5.38
N VAL A 515 -26.52 -19.77 4.55
CA VAL A 515 -26.39 -20.14 3.14
C VAL A 515 -24.97 -20.61 2.93
N ARG A 516 -24.79 -21.79 2.32
CA ARG A 516 -23.49 -22.42 2.05
C ARG A 516 -23.41 -22.79 0.58
N LEU A 517 -22.36 -22.33 -0.10
CA LEU A 517 -22.10 -22.60 -1.51
C LEU A 517 -20.99 -23.64 -1.65
N TYR A 518 -21.20 -24.63 -2.50
CA TYR A 518 -20.29 -25.75 -2.73
C TYR A 518 -19.93 -25.91 -4.21
N GLU A 519 -18.70 -26.36 -4.48
CA GLU A 519 -18.17 -26.75 -5.79
C GLU A 519 -17.51 -28.12 -5.69
N ASP A 520 -17.89 -29.06 -6.56
CA ASP A 520 -17.45 -30.47 -6.56
C ASP A 520 -17.46 -31.17 -5.18
N GLY A 521 -18.32 -30.70 -4.27
CA GLY A 521 -18.50 -31.22 -2.91
C GLY A 521 -17.71 -30.49 -1.81
N MET A 522 -16.85 -29.53 -2.14
CA MET A 522 -16.14 -28.66 -1.20
C MET A 522 -16.87 -27.33 -1.00
N MET A 523 -16.89 -26.78 0.21
CA MET A 523 -17.57 -25.52 0.51
C MET A 523 -16.67 -24.34 0.13
N ILE A 524 -17.16 -23.42 -0.71
CA ILE A 524 -16.38 -22.29 -1.24
C ILE A 524 -16.79 -20.92 -0.64
N LYS A 525 -18.04 -20.78 -0.18
CA LYS A 525 -18.54 -19.60 0.55
C LYS A 525 -19.60 -20.01 1.58
N SER A 526 -19.72 -19.24 2.66
CA SER A 526 -20.84 -19.37 3.60
C SER A 526 -21.20 -18.03 4.25
N PHE A 527 -22.46 -17.91 4.64
CA PHE A 527 -23.00 -16.85 5.50
C PHE A 527 -23.95 -17.49 6.53
N SER A 528 -24.04 -16.93 7.74
CA SER A 528 -24.90 -17.46 8.81
C SER A 528 -25.40 -16.34 9.72
N TRP A 529 -26.64 -16.46 10.21
CA TRP A 529 -27.29 -15.44 11.03
C TRP A 529 -28.02 -16.03 12.24
N GLN A 530 -28.48 -15.15 13.15
CA GLN A 530 -29.13 -15.51 14.42
C GLN A 530 -30.55 -14.91 14.58
N ALA A 531 -30.95 -14.05 13.65
CA ALA A 531 -32.31 -13.57 13.43
C ALA A 531 -32.45 -13.24 11.94
N HIS A 532 -33.69 -13.22 11.42
CA HIS A 532 -33.96 -12.65 10.10
C HIS A 532 -33.46 -11.19 9.99
N ALA A 533 -33.13 -10.77 8.77
CA ALA A 533 -32.92 -9.36 8.46
C ALA A 533 -34.22 -8.54 8.65
N GLY A 534 -34.05 -7.23 8.82
CA GLY A 534 -35.15 -6.26 8.79
C GLY A 534 -35.68 -5.98 7.37
N VAL A 535 -34.82 -6.18 6.36
CA VAL A 535 -35.16 -6.25 4.93
C VAL A 535 -34.48 -7.50 4.37
N THR A 536 -33.26 -7.40 3.84
CA THR A 536 -32.42 -8.54 3.43
C THR A 536 -31.03 -8.43 4.06
N TRP A 537 -30.29 -9.54 4.06
CA TRP A 537 -28.86 -9.56 4.39
C TRP A 537 -28.05 -9.31 3.12
N GLY A 538 -27.36 -8.18 3.02
CA GLY A 538 -26.49 -7.83 1.89
C GLY A 538 -25.01 -7.87 2.27
N LEU A 539 -24.16 -8.37 1.38
CA LEU A 539 -22.71 -8.32 1.48
C LEU A 539 -22.21 -6.87 1.41
N TYR A 540 -21.39 -6.44 2.36
CA TYR A 540 -20.95 -5.06 2.54
C TYR A 540 -19.41 -4.93 2.54
N PRO A 541 -18.83 -4.05 1.71
CA PRO A 541 -19.46 -3.38 0.56
C PRO A 541 -19.99 -4.37 -0.49
N ASP A 542 -20.89 -3.90 -1.36
CA ASP A 542 -21.52 -4.72 -2.39
C ASP A 542 -20.50 -5.48 -3.26
N VAL A 543 -20.75 -6.78 -3.48
CA VAL A 543 -19.92 -7.76 -4.22
C VAL A 543 -18.51 -8.04 -3.65
N ASN A 544 -17.85 -7.06 -3.04
CA ASN A 544 -16.44 -7.12 -2.63
C ASN A 544 -16.25 -7.18 -1.10
N GLY A 545 -17.35 -7.24 -0.35
CA GLY A 545 -17.37 -7.22 1.09
C GLY A 545 -16.89 -8.48 1.78
N THR A 546 -16.61 -8.32 3.07
CA THR A 546 -16.24 -9.40 4.00
C THR A 546 -17.27 -9.62 5.11
N ALA A 547 -18.21 -8.67 5.28
CA ALA A 547 -19.26 -8.70 6.29
C ALA A 547 -20.65 -8.60 5.64
N TYR A 548 -21.70 -9.03 6.35
CA TYR A 548 -23.08 -8.86 5.92
C TYR A 548 -23.80 -7.86 6.82
N GLN A 549 -24.57 -6.97 6.21
CA GLN A 549 -25.37 -5.95 6.89
C GLN A 549 -26.83 -6.02 6.43
N ASN A 550 -27.71 -5.26 7.11
CA ASN A 550 -29.10 -5.14 6.68
C ASN A 550 -29.21 -4.09 5.57
N THR A 551 -29.79 -4.47 4.44
CA THR A 551 -30.16 -3.50 3.39
C THR A 551 -31.29 -2.58 3.85
N VAL A 552 -31.49 -1.45 3.17
CA VAL A 552 -32.66 -0.58 3.36
C VAL A 552 -33.77 -0.87 2.34
N THR A 553 -33.43 -1.47 1.20
CA THR A 553 -34.37 -2.07 0.25
C THR A 553 -33.81 -3.37 -0.32
N ALA A 554 -34.68 -4.35 -0.58
CA ALA A 554 -34.30 -5.60 -1.22
C ALA A 554 -33.98 -5.35 -2.71
N THR A 555 -32.83 -5.85 -3.19
CA THR A 555 -32.24 -5.47 -4.48
C THR A 555 -32.05 -6.60 -5.50
N PRO A 556 -32.96 -7.59 -5.64
CA PRO A 556 -32.75 -8.77 -6.48
C PRO A 556 -32.44 -8.44 -7.95
N GLY A 557 -31.23 -8.80 -8.37
CA GLY A 557 -30.66 -8.57 -9.70
C GLY A 557 -29.87 -7.26 -9.84
N ALA A 558 -29.48 -6.61 -8.73
CA ALA A 558 -28.81 -5.32 -8.69
C ALA A 558 -27.88 -5.20 -7.46
N ALA A 559 -27.04 -4.18 -7.45
CA ALA A 559 -26.17 -3.85 -6.31
C ALA A 559 -26.98 -3.59 -5.04
N ASN A 560 -26.49 -4.08 -3.90
CA ASN A 560 -27.08 -3.93 -2.57
C ASN A 560 -27.34 -2.46 -2.19
N ASP A 561 -28.56 -2.15 -1.73
CA ASP A 561 -28.93 -0.82 -1.24
C ASP A 561 -28.81 -0.72 0.29
N PHE A 562 -27.70 -0.14 0.77
CA PHE A 562 -27.48 0.23 2.17
C PHE A 562 -27.93 1.68 2.49
N GLY A 563 -28.62 2.34 1.56
CA GLY A 563 -29.00 3.74 1.66
C GLY A 563 -27.80 4.68 1.66
N ILE A 564 -26.72 4.29 0.99
CA ILE A 564 -25.53 5.11 0.72
C ILE A 564 -25.89 6.16 -0.35
N PRO A 565 -25.65 7.47 -0.12
CA PRO A 565 -25.87 8.49 -1.14
C PRO A 565 -24.86 8.34 -2.27
N ALA A 566 -25.28 8.57 -3.52
CA ALA A 566 -24.36 8.58 -4.65
C ALA A 566 -23.36 9.75 -4.53
N SER A 567 -22.08 9.49 -4.80
CA SER A 567 -21.01 10.47 -4.68
C SER A 567 -21.14 11.61 -5.70
N GLU A 568 -21.06 12.85 -5.21
CA GLU A 568 -20.99 14.07 -6.01
C GLU A 568 -19.52 14.42 -6.31
N ALA A 569 -19.26 15.21 -7.35
CA ALA A 569 -17.90 15.64 -7.69
C ALA A 569 -17.39 16.72 -6.72
N TRP A 570 -16.07 16.77 -6.50
CA TRP A 570 -15.41 17.81 -5.70
C TRP A 570 -15.91 19.23 -6.07
N PRO A 571 -16.41 20.03 -5.11
CA PRO A 571 -17.00 21.35 -5.38
C PRO A 571 -15.93 22.44 -5.50
N GLY A 572 -14.94 22.26 -6.39
CA GLY A 572 -13.78 23.15 -6.49
C GLY A 572 -12.87 22.90 -7.68
N SER A 573 -11.64 23.41 -7.60
CA SER A 573 -10.59 23.01 -8.53
C SER A 573 -10.19 21.56 -8.26
N GLY A 574 -9.94 20.79 -9.33
CA GLY A 574 -9.30 19.47 -9.20
C GLY A 574 -7.79 19.56 -8.97
N GLU A 575 -7.18 20.74 -9.13
CA GLU A 575 -5.75 20.95 -8.94
C GLU A 575 -5.40 21.08 -7.44
N VAL A 576 -4.35 20.37 -7.03
CA VAL A 576 -3.75 20.41 -5.68
C VAL A 576 -2.23 20.53 -5.80
N HIS A 577 -1.56 20.95 -4.74
CA HIS A 577 -0.09 21.01 -4.67
C HIS A 577 0.41 20.82 -3.23
N ALA A 578 1.56 20.18 -3.07
CA ALA A 578 2.26 20.15 -1.79
C ALA A 578 2.78 21.56 -1.41
N PHE A 579 2.65 21.91 -0.13
CA PHE A 579 3.24 23.11 0.47
C PHE A 579 4.71 22.86 0.87
N ASP A 580 4.95 21.75 1.54
CA ASP A 580 6.21 21.34 2.15
C ASP A 580 7.03 20.45 1.22
N THR A 581 7.53 21.00 0.11
CA THR A 581 8.41 20.28 -0.83
C THR A 581 9.79 19.92 -0.24
N GLU A 582 10.08 20.37 0.97
CA GLU A 582 11.21 19.95 1.82
C GLU A 582 10.65 19.57 3.19
N SER A 583 11.30 18.63 3.89
CA SER A 583 10.79 18.12 5.17
C SER A 583 10.52 19.22 6.18
N THR A 584 9.24 19.32 6.60
CA THR A 584 8.71 20.41 7.43
C THR A 584 7.90 19.88 8.61
N PHE A 585 7.18 18.78 8.37
CA PHE A 585 6.33 18.10 9.36
C PHE A 585 6.98 16.78 9.80
N LEU A 586 6.37 16.14 10.80
CA LEU A 586 6.79 14.83 11.30
C LEU A 586 6.02 13.73 10.56
N GLU A 587 6.45 12.49 10.68
CA GLU A 587 5.89 11.37 9.90
C GLU A 587 4.43 11.11 10.27
N ASP A 588 4.10 11.14 11.56
CA ASP A 588 2.77 10.87 12.13
C ASP A 588 1.85 12.14 12.12
N SER A 589 1.82 12.92 11.03
CA SER A 589 1.08 14.20 10.99
C SER A 589 -0.33 14.07 10.39
N SER A 590 -1.37 13.87 11.23
CA SER A 590 -2.76 13.75 10.77
C SER A 590 -3.61 15.03 10.93
N GLY A 591 -3.87 15.53 12.14
CA GLY A 591 -4.93 16.52 12.37
C GLY A 591 -4.70 17.94 11.81
N LEU A 592 -5.78 18.57 11.31
CA LEU A 592 -5.81 19.97 10.85
C LEU A 592 -7.06 20.72 11.34
N ASP A 593 -6.94 22.04 11.58
CA ASP A 593 -8.08 22.98 11.74
C ASP A 593 -7.73 24.39 11.23
N PHE A 594 -8.71 25.14 10.73
CA PHE A 594 -8.57 26.54 10.36
C PHE A 594 -9.41 27.46 11.26
N ALA A 595 -8.73 28.28 12.07
CA ALA A 595 -9.40 29.22 12.96
C ALA A 595 -8.69 30.58 13.01
N ASN A 596 -9.47 31.66 13.05
CA ASN A 596 -8.99 33.03 13.25
C ASN A 596 -7.90 33.49 12.26
N GLY A 597 -7.91 32.96 11.04
CA GLY A 597 -6.91 33.27 10.00
C GLY A 597 -5.61 32.47 10.10
N LYS A 598 -5.61 31.41 10.92
CA LYS A 598 -4.47 30.53 11.17
C LYS A 598 -4.84 29.08 10.84
N LEU A 599 -3.87 28.34 10.33
CA LEU A 599 -3.95 26.89 10.20
C LEU A 599 -3.23 26.26 11.40
N TYR A 600 -3.93 25.38 12.10
CA TYR A 600 -3.44 24.54 13.16
C TYR A 600 -3.22 23.14 12.59
N ALA A 601 -2.08 22.55 12.89
CA ALA A 601 -1.62 21.31 12.29
C ALA A 601 -0.92 20.49 13.38
N ILE A 602 -1.29 19.23 13.60
CA ILE A 602 -0.77 18.39 14.70
C ILE A 602 -0.09 17.13 14.19
N ASP A 603 0.84 16.63 15.00
CA ASP A 603 1.56 15.36 14.90
C ASP A 603 1.20 14.49 16.11
N ASN A 604 0.96 13.22 15.81
CA ASN A 604 0.25 12.30 16.68
C ASN A 604 1.18 11.72 17.72
N GLY A 605 2.27 11.11 17.26
CA GLY A 605 3.28 10.45 18.08
C GLY A 605 3.99 11.34 19.10
N THR A 606 3.96 12.67 18.95
CA THR A 606 4.61 13.60 19.91
C THR A 606 3.69 14.66 20.52
N GLY A 607 2.42 14.72 20.11
CA GLY A 607 1.48 15.78 20.53
C GLY A 607 1.92 17.19 20.11
N ARG A 608 2.80 17.30 19.11
CA ARG A 608 3.36 18.56 18.61
C ARG A 608 2.38 19.19 17.64
N PHE A 609 2.17 20.50 17.74
CA PHE A 609 1.40 21.22 16.73
C PHE A 609 2.06 22.50 16.28
N TRP A 610 1.84 22.85 15.02
CA TRP A 610 2.31 24.07 14.37
C TRP A 610 1.13 25.02 14.16
N ILE A 611 1.40 26.32 14.26
CA ILE A 611 0.44 27.38 14.00
C ILE A 611 1.01 28.23 12.86
N TYR A 612 0.30 28.27 11.73
CA TYR A 612 0.67 29.05 10.56
C TYR A 612 -0.29 30.23 10.36
N ASP A 613 0.24 31.44 10.17
CA ASP A 613 -0.52 32.55 9.60
C ASP A 613 -0.86 32.24 8.13
N VAL A 614 -2.12 32.41 7.75
CA VAL A 614 -2.61 32.12 6.39
C VAL A 614 -2.83 33.40 5.59
N ALA A 615 -2.30 33.44 4.38
CA ALA A 615 -2.57 34.48 3.39
C ALA A 615 -3.77 34.12 2.50
N ARG A 616 -4.40 35.13 1.87
CA ARG A 616 -5.60 34.93 1.04
C ARG A 616 -5.38 34.08 -0.22
N ASP A 617 -4.14 33.95 -0.69
CA ASP A 617 -3.76 33.06 -1.79
C ASP A 617 -3.48 31.62 -1.35
N GLY A 618 -3.64 31.32 -0.06
CA GLY A 618 -3.38 30.02 0.55
C GLY A 618 -1.97 29.88 1.13
N THR A 619 -1.06 30.82 0.88
CA THR A 619 0.32 30.77 1.37
C THR A 619 0.37 30.78 2.90
N LEU A 620 1.20 29.91 3.48
CA LEU A 620 1.35 29.74 4.92
C LEU A 620 2.68 30.33 5.41
N THR A 621 2.69 30.92 6.60
CA THR A 621 3.91 31.38 7.29
C THR A 621 3.88 30.89 8.74
N LEU A 622 4.89 30.14 9.17
CA LEU A 622 4.95 29.60 10.54
C LEU A 622 5.03 30.74 11.57
N GLU A 623 4.06 30.80 12.48
CA GLU A 623 4.06 31.71 13.62
C GLU A 623 4.76 31.07 14.82
N SER A 624 4.36 29.85 15.19
CA SER A 624 4.94 29.13 16.33
C SER A 624 4.71 27.63 16.26
N THR A 625 5.52 26.88 17.02
CA THR A 625 5.35 25.45 17.29
C THR A 625 5.10 25.25 18.77
N LYS A 626 4.27 24.27 19.11
CA LYS A 626 3.80 23.94 20.46
C LYS A 626 3.80 22.42 20.65
N ARG A 627 3.66 21.95 21.89
CA ARG A 627 3.43 20.54 22.22
C ARG A 627 2.44 20.41 23.37
N VAL A 628 1.45 19.53 23.25
CA VAL A 628 0.49 19.21 24.32
C VAL A 628 1.08 18.16 25.26
N ARG A 629 0.83 18.31 26.56
CA ARG A 629 1.15 17.29 27.59
C ARG A 629 -0.04 17.09 28.53
N LEU A 630 -0.23 15.86 28.99
CA LEU A 630 -1.25 15.50 29.96
C LEU A 630 -0.99 16.19 31.32
N GLN A 631 -2.04 16.39 32.11
CA GLN A 631 -1.97 17.01 33.44
C GLN A 631 -1.07 16.23 34.41
N LYS A 632 -1.02 14.91 34.26
CA LYS A 632 -0.15 14.04 35.07
C LYS A 632 1.34 14.33 34.84
N ASP A 633 1.68 14.79 33.63
CA ASP A 633 3.05 15.07 33.17
C ASP A 633 3.49 16.51 33.47
N ALA A 634 2.67 17.32 34.14
CA ALA A 634 2.97 18.73 34.43
C ALA A 634 4.36 18.98 35.06
N ASN A 635 4.92 17.99 35.78
CA ASN A 635 6.23 18.06 36.42
C ASN A 635 7.34 17.31 35.69
N ASP A 636 7.05 16.63 34.57
CA ASP A 636 8.04 15.95 33.73
C ASP A 636 7.92 16.39 32.25
N PRO A 637 8.82 17.26 31.76
CA PRO A 637 8.83 17.66 30.35
C PRO A 637 9.37 16.57 29.41
N ASN A 638 9.89 15.45 29.92
CA ASN A 638 10.36 14.33 29.11
C ASN A 638 9.41 13.12 29.16
N ALA A 639 8.22 13.28 29.75
CA ALA A 639 7.15 12.30 29.58
C ALA A 639 6.82 12.16 28.08
N GLU A 640 6.48 10.94 27.68
CA GLU A 640 6.21 10.58 26.29
C GLU A 640 4.96 11.32 25.79
N GLY A 641 3.93 11.46 26.64
CA GLY A 641 2.80 12.36 26.44
C GLY A 641 1.56 11.67 25.85
N PRO A 642 0.56 12.43 25.38
CA PRO A 642 -0.54 11.86 24.61
C PRO A 642 -0.03 11.32 23.27
N ASP A 643 -0.63 10.24 22.76
CA ASP A 643 -0.77 10.03 21.31
C ASP A 643 -2.01 10.85 20.94
N THR A 644 -1.84 11.92 20.17
CA THR A 644 -2.94 12.80 19.73
C THR A 644 -3.38 12.45 18.34
N GLU A 645 -4.61 12.75 17.94
CA GLU A 645 -5.04 12.56 16.54
C GLU A 645 -5.54 13.91 15.98
N GLY A 646 -6.85 14.14 15.87
CA GLY A 646 -7.39 15.45 15.46
C GLY A 646 -7.12 16.65 16.39
N ILE A 647 -7.21 17.86 15.82
CA ILE A 647 -7.09 19.16 16.49
C ILE A 647 -8.25 20.10 16.08
N THR A 648 -8.73 20.95 16.98
CA THR A 648 -9.74 21.99 16.69
C THR A 648 -9.62 23.19 17.63
N VAL A 649 -10.14 24.36 17.24
CA VAL A 649 -10.04 25.62 17.98
C VAL A 649 -11.40 26.28 18.21
N ASP A 650 -11.69 26.59 19.48
CA ASP A 650 -12.97 27.26 19.81
C ASP A 650 -13.02 28.74 19.44
N GLY A 651 -14.23 29.31 19.46
CA GLY A 651 -14.49 30.74 19.20
C GLY A 651 -13.82 31.73 20.18
N ASN A 652 -13.04 31.28 21.17
CA ASN A 652 -12.18 32.12 22.02
C ASN A 652 -10.69 31.94 21.71
N GLY A 653 -10.31 31.04 20.80
CA GLY A 653 -8.93 30.71 20.45
C GLY A 653 -8.29 29.63 21.32
N MET A 654 -9.08 28.85 22.08
CA MET A 654 -8.58 27.69 22.83
C MET A 654 -8.42 26.50 21.90
N VAL A 655 -7.27 25.80 21.97
CA VAL A 655 -7.01 24.58 21.20
C VAL A 655 -7.50 23.36 21.99
N TYR A 656 -8.12 22.42 21.29
CA TYR A 656 -8.52 21.12 21.78
C TYR A 656 -7.92 20.05 20.87
N VAL A 657 -7.38 18.99 21.46
CA VAL A 657 -6.83 17.84 20.70
C VAL A 657 -7.52 16.57 21.14
N ALA A 658 -7.80 15.68 20.18
CA ALA A 658 -8.12 14.29 20.42
C ALA A 658 -6.87 13.53 20.82
N SER A 659 -7.05 12.40 21.50
CA SER A 659 -5.98 11.50 21.90
C SER A 659 -6.57 10.13 22.22
N GLU A 660 -6.19 9.09 21.48
CA GLU A 660 -6.69 7.73 21.74
C GLU A 660 -6.01 7.06 22.94
N ARG A 661 -4.79 7.51 23.32
CA ARG A 661 -4.02 6.93 24.44
C ARG A 661 -2.91 7.82 24.98
N ASP A 662 -2.31 7.36 26.07
CA ASP A 662 -1.00 7.83 26.56
C ASP A 662 0.12 6.97 25.97
N ASN A 663 1.11 7.62 25.34
CA ASN A 663 2.28 6.98 24.78
C ASN A 663 3.04 6.11 25.81
N SER A 664 3.04 6.48 27.10
CA SER A 664 3.67 5.67 28.15
C SER A 664 2.92 4.38 28.51
N ALA A 665 1.78 4.12 27.86
CA ALA A 665 0.90 2.98 28.09
C ALA A 665 0.22 2.45 26.82
N LYS A 666 0.90 2.46 25.64
CA LYS A 666 0.34 2.14 24.30
C LYS A 666 -0.63 0.95 24.17
N GLY A 667 -0.56 -0.06 25.05
CA GLY A 667 -1.49 -1.20 25.06
C GLY A 667 -2.83 -0.96 25.77
N ILE A 668 -3.21 0.29 26.04
CA ILE A 668 -4.42 0.68 26.77
C ILE A 668 -5.08 1.84 26.01
N ASN A 669 -6.31 1.65 25.52
CA ASN A 669 -7.15 2.77 25.08
C ASN A 669 -7.43 3.70 26.28
N ASP A 670 -7.18 5.00 26.09
CA ASP A 670 -7.51 6.08 27.02
C ASP A 670 -8.04 7.31 26.26
N ASP A 671 -9.02 7.10 25.37
CA ASP A 671 -9.75 8.11 24.59
C ASP A 671 -10.04 9.40 25.38
N ARG A 672 -9.41 10.50 24.99
CA ARG A 672 -9.47 11.81 25.66
C ARG A 672 -9.59 12.98 24.69
N ILE A 673 -10.25 14.05 25.16
CA ILE A 673 -10.07 15.40 24.64
C ILE A 673 -9.24 16.22 25.65
N LEU A 674 -8.22 16.95 25.16
CA LEU A 674 -7.32 17.77 25.97
C LEU A 674 -7.40 19.24 25.54
N MET A 675 -7.60 20.19 26.46
CA MET A 675 -7.68 21.63 26.16
C MET A 675 -6.39 22.37 26.54
N VAL A 676 -5.82 23.18 25.65
CA VAL A 676 -4.67 24.06 25.91
C VAL A 676 -4.88 25.50 25.42
N ASP A 677 -4.21 26.45 26.07
CA ASP A 677 -4.15 27.85 25.63
C ASP A 677 -2.90 28.09 24.78
N PRO A 678 -3.01 28.20 23.43
CA PRO A 678 -1.87 28.37 22.54
C PRO A 678 -1.13 29.70 22.76
N SER A 679 -1.78 30.70 23.37
CA SER A 679 -1.17 32.00 23.67
C SER A 679 -0.21 31.98 24.87
N THR A 680 -0.16 30.87 25.61
CA THR A 680 0.78 30.68 26.73
C THR A 680 2.23 30.76 26.27
N GLU A 681 3.07 31.44 27.05
CA GLU A 681 4.52 31.56 26.79
C GLU A 681 5.23 30.21 26.96
N GLY A 682 6.00 29.82 25.96
CA GLY A 682 6.68 28.52 25.87
C GLY A 682 6.14 27.64 24.74
N GLU A 683 6.82 26.51 24.54
CA GLU A 683 6.46 25.50 23.53
C GLU A 683 5.63 24.36 24.16
N ASP A 684 5.99 23.92 25.37
CA ASP A 684 5.27 22.89 26.14
C ASP A 684 4.02 23.42 26.85
N LEU A 685 2.84 22.98 26.41
CA LEU A 685 1.54 23.31 26.97
C LEU A 685 0.98 22.12 27.76
N VAL A 686 0.80 22.29 29.07
CA VAL A 686 0.09 21.29 29.90
C VAL A 686 -1.42 21.50 29.76
N ALA A 687 -2.17 20.43 29.53
CA ALA A 687 -3.63 20.44 29.42
C ALA A 687 -4.29 21.16 30.62
N LEU A 688 -5.09 22.18 30.32
CA LEU A 688 -5.84 22.97 31.30
C LEU A 688 -7.06 22.21 31.82
N GLN A 689 -7.62 21.33 30.99
CA GLN A 689 -8.68 20.39 31.32
C GLN A 689 -8.57 19.16 30.42
N GLU A 690 -9.04 18.02 30.92
CA GLU A 690 -9.14 16.76 30.18
C GLU A 690 -10.56 16.18 30.32
N TRP A 691 -11.03 15.48 29.30
CA TRP A 691 -12.27 14.70 29.33
C TRP A 691 -11.97 13.31 28.76
N ASN A 692 -12.09 12.25 29.58
CA ASN A 692 -12.04 10.87 29.08
C ASN A 692 -13.42 10.49 28.52
N LEU A 693 -13.42 9.87 27.34
CA LEU A 693 -14.61 9.45 26.59
C LEU A 693 -14.71 7.93 26.42
N THR A 694 -13.67 7.16 26.79
CA THR A 694 -13.53 5.70 26.57
C THR A 694 -14.80 4.92 26.97
N ASP A 695 -15.29 5.12 28.20
CA ASP A 695 -16.49 4.43 28.74
C ASP A 695 -17.81 4.75 27.98
N SER A 696 -17.79 5.70 27.03
CA SER A 696 -18.95 6.12 26.22
C SER A 696 -18.85 5.80 24.73
N LEU A 697 -17.70 5.31 24.27
CA LEU A 697 -17.47 4.86 22.91
C LEU A 697 -17.58 3.31 22.83
N PRO A 698 -17.71 2.73 21.63
CA PRO A 698 -17.59 1.29 21.43
C PRO A 698 -16.24 0.73 21.90
N ASP A 699 -16.22 -0.53 22.37
CA ASP A 699 -14.97 -1.22 22.75
C ASP A 699 -14.11 -1.47 21.49
N VAL A 700 -13.09 -0.64 21.27
CA VAL A 700 -12.11 -0.74 20.18
C VAL A 700 -10.73 -1.19 20.67
N SER A 701 -9.82 -1.52 19.74
CA SER A 701 -8.42 -1.77 20.10
C SER A 701 -7.73 -0.48 20.58
N ALA A 702 -6.53 -0.59 21.17
CA ALA A 702 -5.81 0.58 21.66
C ALA A 702 -5.16 1.45 20.56
N ASN A 703 -5.30 1.08 19.28
CA ASN A 703 -4.78 1.78 18.09
C ASN A 703 -5.88 1.88 17.01
N MET A 704 -7.12 2.11 17.43
CA MET A 704 -8.29 2.32 16.56
C MET A 704 -9.33 3.19 17.31
N GLY A 705 -8.85 4.17 18.08
CA GLY A 705 -9.61 4.98 19.01
C GLY A 705 -10.30 6.20 18.39
N ILE A 706 -10.36 7.31 19.15
CA ILE A 706 -10.75 8.61 18.62
C ILE A 706 -9.72 9.12 17.63
N GLU A 707 -10.18 9.37 16.41
CA GLU A 707 -9.34 9.80 15.29
C GLU A 707 -9.42 11.32 15.02
N ALA A 708 -10.59 11.92 15.19
CA ALA A 708 -10.77 13.36 14.97
C ALA A 708 -11.61 14.04 16.04
N VAL A 709 -11.38 15.34 16.24
CA VAL A 709 -12.25 16.21 17.02
C VAL A 709 -12.51 17.51 16.27
N GLU A 710 -13.76 17.97 16.25
CA GLU A 710 -14.14 19.27 15.69
C GLU A 710 -15.10 20.04 16.61
N TRP A 711 -14.80 21.31 16.85
CA TRP A 711 -15.60 22.21 17.66
C TRP A 711 -16.60 22.98 16.81
N VAL A 712 -17.89 22.84 17.13
CA VAL A 712 -18.95 23.61 16.47
C VAL A 712 -19.65 24.51 17.47
N SER A 713 -19.70 25.81 17.16
CA SER A 713 -20.47 26.79 17.92
C SER A 713 -21.89 26.31 18.18
N ALA A 714 -22.32 26.37 19.45
CA ALA A 714 -23.65 25.91 19.84
C ALA A 714 -24.75 26.65 19.06
N GLN A 715 -24.53 27.91 18.70
CA GLN A 715 -25.44 28.71 17.87
C GLN A 715 -25.76 28.05 16.52
N ASP A 716 -24.80 27.34 15.93
CA ASP A 716 -24.97 26.71 14.62
C ASP A 716 -25.68 25.36 14.66
N VAL A 717 -25.63 24.63 15.78
CA VAL A 717 -26.32 23.34 15.97
C VAL A 717 -27.62 23.44 16.79
N ASN A 718 -27.86 24.54 17.51
CA ASN A 718 -29.05 24.73 18.35
C ASN A 718 -30.35 24.62 17.54
N GLY A 719 -31.20 23.67 17.92
CA GLY A 719 -32.44 23.33 17.21
C GLY A 719 -32.27 22.60 15.87
N LYS A 720 -31.03 22.24 15.48
CA LYS A 720 -30.71 21.54 14.23
C LYS A 720 -30.11 20.14 14.44
N LEU A 721 -29.23 19.97 15.41
CA LEU A 721 -28.84 18.65 15.91
C LEU A 721 -30.00 18.08 16.75
N VAL A 722 -30.15 16.75 16.81
CA VAL A 722 -31.07 16.08 17.75
C VAL A 722 -30.27 15.49 18.89
N ASP A 723 -30.67 15.78 20.12
CA ASP A 723 -30.12 15.19 21.33
C ASP A 723 -30.82 13.85 21.60
N MET A 724 -30.07 12.75 21.46
CA MET A 724 -30.58 11.38 21.62
C MET A 724 -31.09 11.09 23.04
N ASN A 725 -30.57 11.77 24.06
CA ASN A 725 -30.97 11.58 25.45
C ASN A 725 -32.37 12.12 25.73
N THR A 726 -32.79 13.15 24.98
CA THR A 726 -34.12 13.77 25.09
C THR A 726 -35.05 13.43 23.92
N ASN A 727 -34.49 12.89 22.83
CA ASN A 727 -35.15 12.66 21.55
C ASN A 727 -35.86 13.93 21.03
N ALA A 728 -35.16 15.05 21.11
CA ALA A 728 -35.64 16.37 20.73
C ALA A 728 -34.50 17.21 20.09
N PRO A 729 -34.82 18.26 19.32
CA PRO A 729 -33.80 19.18 18.83
C PRO A 729 -32.99 19.77 19.98
N PHE A 730 -31.66 19.77 19.83
CA PHE A 730 -30.70 20.21 20.83
C PHE A 730 -30.99 21.65 21.29
N ASP A 731 -30.99 21.88 22.60
CA ASP A 731 -31.11 23.20 23.22
C ASP A 731 -29.97 23.40 24.23
N PHE A 732 -29.03 24.27 23.87
CA PHE A 732 -27.85 24.60 24.67
C PHE A 732 -28.21 25.13 26.06
N ALA A 733 -29.42 25.70 26.25
CA ALA A 733 -29.87 26.14 27.57
C ALA A 733 -30.03 25.00 28.59
N ASN A 734 -30.12 23.74 28.14
CA ASN A 734 -30.13 22.56 29.00
C ASN A 734 -28.74 22.19 29.55
N TYR A 735 -27.66 22.76 28.98
CA TYR A 735 -26.27 22.42 29.27
C TYR A 735 -25.48 23.61 29.85
N PRO A 736 -25.89 24.19 31.00
CA PRO A 736 -25.32 25.43 31.53
C PRO A 736 -23.87 25.32 32.04
N ASN A 737 -23.32 24.11 32.12
CA ASN A 737 -21.94 23.84 32.55
C ASN A 737 -21.00 23.58 31.37
N ALA A 738 -21.50 23.61 30.13
CA ALA A 738 -20.71 23.39 28.93
C ALA A 738 -19.52 24.37 28.84
N THR A 739 -18.38 23.85 28.41
CA THR A 739 -17.20 24.62 28.02
C THR A 739 -17.48 25.32 26.67
N SER A 740 -16.68 26.33 26.32
CA SER A 740 -16.56 26.98 24.99
C SER A 740 -17.81 27.59 24.31
N GLN A 741 -19.03 27.33 24.80
CA GLN A 741 -20.29 27.60 24.07
C GLN A 741 -20.39 26.82 22.74
N GLY A 742 -19.89 25.58 22.70
CA GLY A 742 -20.01 24.70 21.53
C GLY A 742 -20.16 23.23 21.87
N ILE A 743 -20.22 22.42 20.82
CA ILE A 743 -20.33 20.97 20.79
C ILE A 743 -19.07 20.41 20.13
N PHE A 744 -18.54 19.34 20.68
CA PHE A 744 -17.37 18.65 20.16
C PHE A 744 -17.85 17.41 19.40
N PHE A 745 -17.67 17.40 18.09
CA PHE A 745 -17.86 16.22 17.26
C PHE A 745 -16.57 15.41 17.30
N VAL A 746 -16.68 14.10 17.40
CA VAL A 746 -15.57 13.19 17.67
C VAL A 746 -15.71 11.99 16.74
N ALA A 747 -14.77 11.78 15.83
CA ALA A 747 -14.78 10.62 14.94
C ALA A 747 -14.11 9.42 15.61
N LEU A 748 -14.59 8.22 15.33
CA LEU A 748 -13.95 6.96 15.72
C LEU A 748 -13.55 6.20 14.47
N GLU A 749 -12.29 5.78 14.38
CA GLU A 749 -11.71 5.18 13.17
C GLU A 749 -12.44 3.87 12.78
N ASP A 750 -12.48 2.90 13.71
CA ASP A 750 -12.94 1.51 13.55
C ASP A 750 -14.32 1.35 12.88
N ASN A 751 -15.22 2.33 13.06
CA ASN A 751 -16.57 2.29 12.50
C ASN A 751 -16.94 3.49 11.64
N GLY A 752 -16.09 4.52 11.56
CA GLY A 752 -16.36 5.75 10.81
C GLY A 752 -17.54 6.60 11.30
N HIS A 753 -18.08 6.34 12.51
CA HIS A 753 -19.13 7.16 13.10
C HIS A 753 -18.58 8.45 13.71
N VAL A 754 -19.45 9.47 13.79
CA VAL A 754 -19.15 10.75 14.45
C VAL A 754 -20.08 10.97 15.63
N TYR A 755 -19.50 11.06 16.82
CA TYR A 755 -20.19 11.22 18.09
C TYR A 755 -20.16 12.68 18.55
N ALA A 756 -21.30 13.25 18.91
CA ALA A 756 -21.38 14.63 19.37
C ALA A 756 -21.41 14.71 20.90
N TYR A 757 -20.53 15.53 21.49
CA TYR A 757 -20.34 15.66 22.93
C TYR A 757 -20.53 17.10 23.44
N VAL A 758 -21.16 17.20 24.62
CA VAL A 758 -21.05 18.37 25.50
C VAL A 758 -19.95 18.10 26.51
N LEU A 759 -18.85 18.84 26.44
CA LEU A 759 -17.76 18.80 27.42
C LEU A 759 -18.01 19.85 28.51
N ASN A 760 -18.09 19.45 29.78
CA ASN A 760 -18.40 20.35 30.90
C ASN A 760 -17.15 20.86 31.62
N GLN A 761 -17.25 22.05 32.22
CA GLN A 761 -16.15 22.70 32.94
C GLN A 761 -15.54 21.89 34.11
N ASP A 762 -16.25 20.89 34.63
CA ASP A 762 -15.80 20.04 35.73
C ASP A 762 -15.07 18.75 35.30
N GLY A 763 -14.85 18.56 33.99
CA GLY A 763 -14.19 17.37 33.42
C GLY A 763 -15.16 16.23 33.08
N SER A 764 -16.48 16.42 33.28
CA SER A 764 -17.49 15.45 32.82
C SER A 764 -17.92 15.71 31.37
N SER A 765 -18.18 14.65 30.61
CA SER A 765 -18.70 14.69 29.24
C SER A 765 -20.15 14.19 29.19
N VAL A 766 -20.89 14.57 28.14
CA VAL A 766 -22.21 14.01 27.81
C VAL A 766 -22.29 13.81 26.30
N GLN A 767 -22.34 12.55 25.86
CA GLN A 767 -22.65 12.19 24.47
C GLN A 767 -24.12 12.56 24.20
N ILE A 768 -24.37 13.31 23.13
CA ILE A 768 -25.70 13.81 22.74
C ILE A 768 -26.16 13.32 21.36
N ALA A 769 -25.25 12.85 20.49
CA ALA A 769 -25.62 12.20 19.24
C ALA A 769 -24.57 11.17 18.81
N ASP A 770 -25.03 10.28 17.94
CA ASP A 770 -24.28 9.27 17.20
C ASP A 770 -24.73 9.42 15.74
N LEU A 771 -23.78 9.62 14.82
CA LEU A 771 -24.02 10.04 13.44
C LEU A 771 -23.20 9.18 12.48
N ASP A 772 -23.88 8.44 11.62
CA ASP A 772 -23.30 7.64 10.54
C ASP A 772 -23.14 8.50 9.25
N PRO A 773 -21.90 8.82 8.80
CA PRO A 773 -21.63 9.53 7.55
C PRO A 773 -21.64 8.60 6.31
N LYS A 774 -21.75 7.28 6.52
CA LYS A 774 -21.83 6.23 5.48
C LYS A 774 -20.60 6.05 4.60
N ILE A 775 -19.43 6.52 5.02
CA ILE A 775 -18.19 6.47 4.23
C ILE A 775 -17.24 5.32 4.63
N GLY A 776 -17.52 4.61 5.73
CA GLY A 776 -16.73 3.47 6.20
C GLY A 776 -15.77 3.83 7.33
N GLY A 777 -14.77 4.66 7.06
CA GLY A 777 -13.84 5.23 8.06
C GLY A 777 -13.95 6.75 8.14
N ALA A 778 -13.50 7.35 9.24
CA ALA A 778 -13.59 8.80 9.45
C ALA A 778 -12.34 9.33 10.16
N MET A 779 -11.43 9.89 9.37
CA MET A 779 -10.11 10.33 9.81
C MET A 779 -10.02 11.83 10.07
N ALA A 780 -10.77 12.66 9.33
CA ALA A 780 -10.79 14.11 9.54
C ALA A 780 -12.19 14.68 9.76
N LEU A 781 -12.27 15.79 10.49
CA LEU A 781 -13.48 16.60 10.68
C LEU A 781 -13.17 18.10 10.46
N ASP A 782 -14.08 18.83 9.82
CA ASP A 782 -14.05 20.30 9.69
C ASP A 782 -15.48 20.83 9.58
N TYR A 783 -15.84 21.88 10.31
CA TYR A 783 -17.15 22.51 10.20
C TYR A 783 -17.09 23.80 9.38
N ASP A 784 -17.54 23.70 8.13
CA ASP A 784 -17.66 24.84 7.23
C ASP A 784 -18.71 25.83 7.76
N THR A 785 -18.22 26.83 8.50
CA THR A 785 -19.05 27.88 9.11
C THR A 785 -19.78 28.76 8.09
N TYR A 786 -19.45 28.70 6.79
CA TYR A 786 -20.16 29.42 5.74
C TYR A 786 -21.31 28.58 5.17
N GLU A 787 -21.06 27.34 4.74
CA GLU A 787 -22.10 26.45 4.21
C GLU A 787 -22.96 25.77 5.28
N LYS A 788 -22.54 25.82 6.55
CA LYS A 788 -23.18 25.20 7.73
C LYS A 788 -23.25 23.68 7.64
N LYS A 789 -22.15 23.05 7.23
CA LYS A 789 -21.99 21.60 7.07
C LYS A 789 -20.80 21.12 7.90
N LEU A 790 -20.95 19.97 8.56
CA LEU A 790 -19.80 19.20 9.05
C LEU A 790 -19.27 18.35 7.90
N TRP A 791 -17.99 18.49 7.57
CA TRP A 791 -17.26 17.58 6.72
C TRP A 791 -16.70 16.44 7.55
N VAL A 792 -16.72 15.24 6.98
CA VAL A 792 -16.06 14.04 7.51
C VAL A 792 -15.26 13.46 6.36
N VAL A 793 -13.97 13.19 6.54
CA VAL A 793 -13.09 12.72 5.45
C VAL A 793 -12.46 11.40 5.86
N ALA A 794 -12.42 10.46 4.93
CA ALA A 794 -11.75 9.17 5.08
C ALA A 794 -10.39 9.14 4.36
N ASP A 795 -9.59 8.14 4.72
CA ASP A 795 -8.25 7.82 4.24
C ASP A 795 -8.20 7.13 2.85
N ASN A 796 -7.06 6.56 2.49
CA ASN A 796 -6.90 5.72 1.30
C ASN A 796 -7.67 4.39 1.34
N GLY A 797 -7.89 3.79 2.52
CA GLY A 797 -8.75 2.63 2.73
C GLY A 797 -10.15 2.83 2.13
N TYR A 798 -10.66 4.07 2.18
CA TYR A 798 -11.94 4.48 1.58
C TYR A 798 -11.78 5.45 0.40
N GLN A 799 -10.66 5.38 -0.34
CA GLN A 799 -10.37 6.15 -1.56
C GLN A 799 -10.44 7.68 -1.40
N ASN A 800 -10.10 8.19 -0.22
CA ASN A 800 -10.12 9.60 0.14
C ASN A 800 -11.50 10.26 -0.03
N LEU A 801 -12.57 9.49 0.21
CA LEU A 801 -13.95 9.92 0.11
C LEU A 801 -14.31 10.84 1.29
N ALA A 802 -15.07 11.91 1.02
CA ALA A 802 -15.63 12.75 2.07
C ALA A 802 -17.16 12.62 2.16
N ALA A 803 -17.71 12.78 3.36
CA ALA A 803 -19.12 13.07 3.59
C ALA A 803 -19.32 14.52 4.02
N THR A 804 -20.50 15.08 3.72
CA THR A 804 -21.00 16.30 4.35
C THR A 804 -22.31 16.03 5.06
N LEU A 805 -22.41 16.46 6.32
CA LEU A 805 -23.59 16.36 7.17
C LEU A 805 -24.24 17.73 7.33
N THR A 806 -25.50 17.85 6.91
CA THR A 806 -26.33 19.05 7.12
C THR A 806 -27.37 18.79 8.20
N PHE A 807 -27.21 19.43 9.36
CA PHE A 807 -28.13 19.30 10.50
C PHE A 807 -29.48 19.97 10.22
N ASN A 808 -30.56 19.20 10.32
CA ASN A 808 -31.88 19.55 9.79
C ASN A 808 -33.04 19.51 10.82
N GLY A 809 -32.72 19.26 12.10
CA GLY A 809 -33.68 19.12 13.20
C GLY A 809 -34.30 17.72 13.34
N THR A 810 -33.74 16.72 12.65
CA THR A 810 -34.19 15.31 12.71
C THR A 810 -33.04 14.37 13.10
N VAL A 811 -33.37 13.14 13.49
CA VAL A 811 -32.40 12.11 13.90
C VAL A 811 -31.41 11.71 12.79
N ASN A 812 -31.79 11.94 11.52
CA ASN A 812 -30.94 11.64 10.37
C ASN A 812 -30.58 12.97 9.69
N PRO A 813 -29.33 13.48 9.81
CA PRO A 813 -28.89 14.63 9.03
C PRO A 813 -28.96 14.31 7.52
N GLU A 814 -28.97 15.35 6.67
CA GLU A 814 -28.73 15.12 5.23
C GLU A 814 -27.26 14.79 5.04
N VAL A 815 -26.96 13.58 4.55
CA VAL A 815 -25.62 13.09 4.22
C VAL A 815 -25.44 13.15 2.70
N ARG A 816 -24.30 13.68 2.25
CA ARG A 816 -23.85 13.62 0.84
C ARG A 816 -22.41 13.17 0.79
N HIS A 817 -22.08 12.26 -0.11
CA HIS A 817 -20.70 11.88 -0.40
C HIS A 817 -20.11 12.76 -1.48
N ILE A 818 -18.83 13.11 -1.33
CA ILE A 818 -18.08 14.02 -2.18
C ILE A 818 -16.78 13.31 -2.56
N LEU A 819 -16.57 13.10 -3.86
CA LEU A 819 -15.30 12.58 -4.38
C LEU A 819 -14.15 13.58 -4.11
N PRO A 820 -12.92 13.10 -3.89
CA PRO A 820 -11.76 13.96 -3.73
C PRO A 820 -11.47 14.80 -5.00
N PRO A 821 -10.65 15.86 -4.89
CA PRO A 821 -10.15 16.61 -6.05
C PRO A 821 -9.50 15.67 -7.06
N ALA A 822 -9.77 15.84 -8.34
CA ALA A 822 -9.33 14.91 -9.39
C ALA A 822 -7.79 14.80 -9.59
N GLY A 823 -7.01 15.67 -8.94
CA GLY A 823 -5.54 15.63 -8.89
C GLY A 823 -4.96 15.20 -7.54
N LEU A 824 -5.79 14.85 -6.55
CA LEU A 824 -5.36 14.22 -5.31
C LEU A 824 -5.01 12.75 -5.58
N ASP A 825 -3.94 12.23 -4.99
CA ASP A 825 -3.68 10.78 -5.01
C ASP A 825 -4.60 10.08 -4.02
N VAL A 826 -5.57 9.33 -4.52
CA VAL A 826 -6.56 8.63 -3.68
C VAL A 826 -5.99 7.42 -2.93
N ASN A 827 -4.74 7.03 -3.22
CA ASN A 827 -4.04 5.93 -2.55
C ASN A 827 -3.11 6.41 -1.43
N ALA A 828 -2.91 7.73 -1.28
CA ALA A 828 -2.13 8.32 -0.21
C ALA A 828 -2.97 8.50 1.06
N ASN A 829 -2.36 8.28 2.22
CA ASN A 829 -3.05 8.27 3.51
C ASN A 829 -3.36 9.71 3.98
N PHE A 830 -4.49 10.31 3.58
CA PHE A 830 -4.86 11.64 4.08
C PHE A 830 -5.84 11.56 5.25
N GLU A 831 -5.36 12.00 6.41
CA GLU A 831 -6.11 11.94 7.67
C GLU A 831 -6.43 13.34 8.22
N GLY A 832 -5.81 14.39 7.68
CA GLY A 832 -6.14 15.77 8.01
C GLY A 832 -6.98 16.47 6.96
N PHE A 833 -7.85 17.37 7.40
CA PHE A 833 -8.65 18.21 6.52
C PHE A 833 -9.04 19.52 7.22
N ALA A 834 -8.85 20.66 6.53
CA ALA A 834 -9.36 21.95 7.01
C ALA A 834 -9.78 22.87 5.85
N ILE A 835 -10.84 23.65 6.03
CA ILE A 835 -11.38 24.59 5.06
C ILE A 835 -11.12 26.03 5.53
N ALA A 836 -10.47 26.84 4.69
CA ALA A 836 -10.30 28.25 5.01
C ALA A 836 -11.66 28.97 5.16
N ASP A 837 -11.74 29.92 6.09
CA ASP A 837 -12.93 30.78 6.25
C ASP A 837 -13.32 31.47 4.94
N ALA A 838 -14.62 31.68 4.70
CA ALA A 838 -15.11 32.24 3.45
C ALA A 838 -14.52 33.62 3.12
N SER A 839 -14.05 34.41 4.10
CA SER A 839 -13.36 35.69 3.86
C SER A 839 -12.00 35.57 3.14
N TYR A 840 -11.46 34.34 3.02
CA TYR A 840 -10.29 33.97 2.24
C TYR A 840 -10.61 33.70 0.76
N THR A 841 -11.87 33.78 0.35
CA THR A 841 -12.26 33.60 -1.06
C THR A 841 -11.56 34.60 -1.98
N VAL A 842 -10.82 34.10 -2.95
CA VAL A 842 -10.15 34.83 -4.03
C VAL A 842 -10.59 34.23 -5.38
N ASN A 843 -11.03 35.08 -6.31
CA ASN A 843 -11.53 34.65 -7.62
C ASN A 843 -12.61 33.54 -7.58
N GLY A 844 -13.44 33.53 -6.53
CA GLY A 844 -14.51 32.54 -6.33
C GLY A 844 -14.07 31.19 -5.80
N ASN A 845 -12.83 31.07 -5.27
CA ASN A 845 -12.35 29.87 -4.59
C ASN A 845 -11.67 30.23 -3.27
N ARG A 846 -11.74 29.35 -2.27
CA ARG A 846 -11.01 29.46 -0.99
C ARG A 846 -10.10 28.24 -0.77
N PRO A 847 -8.96 28.39 -0.07
CA PRO A 847 -8.05 27.27 0.21
C PRO A 847 -8.73 26.13 0.97
N VAL A 848 -8.26 24.91 0.70
CA VAL A 848 -8.57 23.70 1.46
C VAL A 848 -7.26 22.96 1.70
N TYR A 849 -7.02 22.54 2.92
CA TYR A 849 -5.80 21.89 3.40
C TYR A 849 -6.08 20.41 3.65
N ARG A 850 -5.09 19.55 3.38
CA ARG A 850 -5.08 18.14 3.76
C ARG A 850 -3.72 17.75 4.28
N PHE A 851 -3.69 16.90 5.30
CA PHE A 851 -2.47 16.30 5.80
C PHE A 851 -2.40 14.84 5.38
N GLN A 852 -1.27 14.46 4.81
CA GLN A 852 -0.91 13.09 4.49
C GLN A 852 -0.03 12.55 5.62
N ASP A 853 -0.48 11.47 6.24
CA ASP A 853 0.26 10.70 7.23
C ASP A 853 1.32 9.80 6.57
N GLY A 854 2.29 9.35 7.36
CA GLY A 854 3.39 8.47 6.95
C GLY A 854 4.43 9.17 6.07
N VAL A 855 4.45 10.51 6.02
CA VAL A 855 5.41 11.29 5.21
C VAL A 855 5.87 12.57 5.91
N THR A 856 7.16 12.88 5.82
CA THR A 856 7.75 14.09 6.43
C THR A 856 7.85 15.28 5.47
N SER A 857 7.62 15.07 4.17
CA SER A 857 7.62 16.08 3.11
C SER A 857 6.56 15.78 2.06
N GLY A 858 5.85 16.80 1.61
CA GLY A 858 4.62 16.66 0.83
C GLY A 858 3.40 16.34 1.69
N ALA A 859 3.55 16.36 3.02
CA ALA A 859 2.49 16.04 3.97
C ALA A 859 1.32 17.01 3.84
N LEU A 860 1.59 18.32 3.73
CA LEU A 860 0.54 19.33 3.66
C LEU A 860 0.19 19.68 2.20
N VAL A 861 -0.95 19.17 1.74
CA VAL A 861 -1.47 19.41 0.39
C VAL A 861 -2.52 20.51 0.40
N ILE A 862 -2.30 21.54 -0.43
CA ILE A 862 -3.21 22.68 -0.62
C ILE A 862 -4.00 22.50 -1.92
N GLY A 863 -5.31 22.42 -1.79
CA GLY A 863 -6.29 22.50 -2.86
C GLY A 863 -7.19 23.73 -2.72
N SER A 864 -8.34 23.71 -3.40
CA SER A 864 -9.36 24.76 -3.23
C SER A 864 -10.78 24.27 -3.49
N MET A 865 -11.73 24.90 -2.81
CA MET A 865 -13.17 24.75 -3.06
C MET A 865 -13.76 26.05 -3.60
N SER A 866 -14.81 25.97 -4.41
CA SER A 866 -15.56 27.12 -4.87
C SER A 866 -16.33 27.78 -3.73
N CYS A 867 -16.40 29.11 -3.72
CA CYS A 867 -17.16 29.88 -2.74
C CYS A 867 -17.72 31.15 -3.40
N ASP A 868 -18.97 31.51 -3.12
CA ASP A 868 -19.66 32.68 -3.67
C ASP A 868 -19.61 33.92 -2.74
N TYR A 869 -18.82 33.85 -1.67
CA TYR A 869 -18.58 34.95 -0.76
C TYR A 869 -17.92 36.14 -1.48
N VAL A 870 -18.43 37.35 -1.23
CA VAL A 870 -17.91 38.60 -1.79
C VAL A 870 -17.58 39.58 -0.68
N ARG A 871 -16.30 39.89 -0.50
CA ARG A 871 -15.84 40.96 0.39
C ARG A 871 -16.22 42.33 -0.21
N ASN A 872 -17.24 42.98 0.33
CA ASN A 872 -17.49 44.40 0.05
C ASN A 872 -16.75 45.23 1.09
N TYR A 873 -15.80 46.07 0.65
CA TYR A 873 -15.06 46.98 1.51
C TYR A 873 -15.40 48.44 1.18
N THR A 874 -15.34 49.30 2.19
CA THR A 874 -15.44 50.75 2.07
C THR A 874 -14.20 51.38 2.68
N VAL A 875 -13.37 51.96 1.83
CA VAL A 875 -12.30 52.87 2.28
C VAL A 875 -12.95 54.16 2.80
N THR A 876 -12.41 54.70 3.88
CA THR A 876 -12.71 56.04 4.39
C THR A 876 -11.42 56.84 4.38
N SER A 877 -11.40 57.94 3.63
CA SER A 877 -10.22 58.80 3.47
C SER A 877 -9.89 59.55 4.76
N GLY A 878 -8.63 59.48 5.21
CA GLY A 878 -8.09 60.31 6.29
C GLY A 878 -7.33 61.54 5.77
N ASP A 879 -6.38 62.04 6.57
CA ASP A 879 -5.73 63.35 6.38
C ASP A 879 -5.10 63.53 4.99
N GLY A 880 -5.74 64.35 4.15
CA GLY A 880 -5.26 64.74 2.81
C GLY A 880 -5.57 63.75 1.67
N MET A 881 -6.38 62.72 1.93
CA MET A 881 -6.75 61.73 0.92
C MET A 881 -8.17 61.94 0.34
N GLU A 882 -8.38 61.52 -0.90
CA GLU A 882 -9.68 61.46 -1.57
C GLU A 882 -9.85 60.09 -2.27
N ILE A 883 -11.05 59.54 -2.25
CA ILE A 883 -11.38 58.28 -2.94
C ILE A 883 -11.90 58.61 -4.33
N THR A 884 -11.32 57.99 -5.35
CA THR A 884 -11.64 58.27 -6.75
C THR A 884 -12.62 57.25 -7.34
N ASN A 885 -13.21 57.61 -8.47
CA ASN A 885 -14.23 56.80 -9.14
C ASN A 885 -13.58 55.56 -9.76
N GLY A 886 -13.68 54.42 -9.07
CA GLY A 886 -12.96 53.18 -9.37
C GLY A 886 -12.50 52.40 -8.13
N GLY A 887 -12.53 53.02 -6.94
CA GLY A 887 -12.10 52.40 -5.66
C GLY A 887 -10.70 52.82 -5.21
N ASN A 888 -9.90 53.36 -6.13
CA ASN A 888 -8.53 53.80 -5.87
C ASN A 888 -8.47 54.99 -4.90
N LEU A 889 -7.55 54.92 -3.93
CA LEU A 889 -7.29 55.96 -2.95
C LEU A 889 -6.18 56.89 -3.44
N THR A 890 -6.47 58.20 -3.47
CA THR A 890 -5.57 59.22 -3.96
C THR A 890 -5.13 60.16 -2.82
N TYR A 891 -3.84 60.42 -2.72
CA TYR A 891 -3.23 61.38 -1.79
C TYR A 891 -2.56 62.50 -2.59
N VAL A 892 -2.91 63.75 -2.29
CA VAL A 892 -2.35 64.93 -2.97
C VAL A 892 -1.27 65.57 -2.09
N ILE A 893 -0.04 65.63 -2.61
CA ILE A 893 1.13 66.08 -1.85
C ILE A 893 1.39 67.57 -2.13
N ASP A 894 1.02 68.42 -1.17
CA ASP A 894 1.13 69.88 -1.27
C ASP A 894 2.59 70.37 -1.35
N GLU A 895 3.49 69.80 -0.54
CA GLU A 895 4.93 70.12 -0.57
C GLU A 895 5.73 68.88 -1.01
N LYS A 896 6.35 68.98 -2.20
CA LYS A 896 7.23 67.96 -2.79
C LYS A 896 8.67 68.32 -2.44
N PRO A 897 9.32 67.70 -1.45
CA PRO A 897 10.68 68.08 -1.10
C PRO A 897 11.67 67.67 -2.21
N GLY A 898 11.51 66.48 -2.82
CA GLY A 898 12.45 65.97 -3.83
C GLY A 898 11.89 64.92 -4.79
N GLU A 899 12.77 64.03 -5.26
CA GLU A 899 12.39 62.81 -5.99
C GLU A 899 11.87 61.76 -5.00
N LEU A 900 10.83 61.01 -5.38
CA LEU A 900 10.25 59.92 -4.57
C LEU A 900 11.24 58.75 -4.58
N VAL A 901 11.61 58.26 -3.40
CA VAL A 901 12.61 57.20 -3.21
C VAL A 901 11.95 55.86 -2.91
N SER A 902 10.98 55.86 -2.00
CA SER A 902 10.36 54.66 -1.44
C SER A 902 8.96 54.99 -0.90
N VAL A 903 8.10 53.97 -0.86
CA VAL A 903 6.74 54.05 -0.33
C VAL A 903 6.55 52.94 0.68
N TYR A 904 5.97 53.25 1.83
CA TYR A 904 5.63 52.26 2.83
C TYR A 904 4.15 52.34 3.20
N LEU A 905 3.54 51.19 3.38
CA LEU A 905 2.20 51.03 3.92
C LEU A 905 2.32 50.17 5.18
N ASP A 906 1.91 50.71 6.33
CA ASP A 906 2.04 50.08 7.66
C ASP A 906 3.48 49.64 8.02
N GLY A 907 4.48 50.31 7.42
CA GLY A 907 5.90 50.01 7.59
C GLY A 907 6.47 48.99 6.60
N VAL A 908 5.64 48.36 5.76
CA VAL A 908 6.05 47.45 4.68
C VAL A 908 6.34 48.25 3.41
N LEU A 909 7.44 47.95 2.72
CA LEU A 909 7.80 48.60 1.45
C LEU A 909 6.82 48.17 0.36
N LEU A 910 6.14 49.13 -0.27
CA LEU A 910 5.11 48.89 -1.28
C LEU A 910 5.72 48.72 -2.68
N ASP A 911 5.27 47.72 -3.44
CA ASP A 911 5.73 47.49 -4.80
C ASP A 911 5.25 48.60 -5.77
N ALA A 912 6.14 48.99 -6.70
CA ALA A 912 5.90 50.09 -7.64
C ALA A 912 4.82 49.80 -8.71
N SER A 913 4.30 48.58 -8.79
CA SER A 913 3.12 48.23 -9.59
C SER A 913 1.79 48.56 -8.90
N LEU A 914 1.77 48.61 -7.56
CA LEU A 914 0.57 48.80 -6.74
C LEU A 914 0.20 50.28 -6.53
N TYR A 915 1.05 51.20 -7.01
CA TYR A 915 0.81 52.64 -6.91
C TYR A 915 1.26 53.40 -8.16
N GLN A 916 0.73 54.62 -8.32
CA GLN A 916 1.14 55.58 -9.34
C GLN A 916 1.44 56.92 -8.71
N TYR A 917 2.56 57.54 -9.09
CA TYR A 917 2.89 58.91 -8.72
C TYR A 917 3.04 59.78 -9.97
N ASP A 918 2.19 60.81 -10.10
CA ASP A 918 2.35 61.85 -11.11
C ASP A 918 3.11 63.05 -10.49
N PRO A 919 4.39 63.26 -10.83
CA PRO A 919 5.16 64.39 -10.32
C PRO A 919 4.68 65.75 -10.86
N ALA A 920 3.94 65.81 -11.97
CA ALA A 920 3.41 67.06 -12.51
C ALA A 920 2.27 67.59 -11.64
N THR A 921 1.32 66.74 -11.24
CA THR A 921 0.20 67.12 -10.36
C THR A 921 0.55 67.01 -8.88
N GLY A 922 1.46 66.11 -8.50
CA GLY A 922 1.71 65.76 -7.09
C GLY A 922 0.71 64.77 -6.53
N THR A 923 0.13 63.96 -7.43
CA THR A 923 -0.90 62.98 -7.09
C THR A 923 -0.25 61.62 -6.93
N PHE A 924 -0.41 61.04 -5.75
CA PHE A 924 -0.10 59.65 -5.46
C PHE A 924 -1.40 58.86 -5.39
N THR A 925 -1.46 57.67 -6.00
CA THR A 925 -2.66 56.83 -6.02
C THR A 925 -2.30 55.38 -5.77
N ILE A 926 -2.97 54.75 -4.81
CA ILE A 926 -2.91 53.30 -4.55
C ILE A 926 -4.01 52.62 -5.36
N ASP A 927 -3.73 51.43 -5.90
CA ASP A 927 -4.71 50.67 -6.67
C ASP A 927 -5.89 50.17 -5.80
N GLY A 928 -7.09 50.19 -6.38
CA GLY A 928 -8.33 49.77 -5.71
C GLY A 928 -8.31 48.28 -5.35
N GLU A 929 -7.77 47.43 -6.23
CA GLU A 929 -7.66 45.99 -5.96
C GLU A 929 -6.76 45.72 -4.74
N HIS A 930 -5.60 46.38 -4.64
CA HIS A 930 -4.72 46.24 -3.48
C HIS A 930 -5.37 46.73 -2.17
N LEU A 931 -6.20 47.78 -2.22
CA LEU A 931 -6.94 48.26 -1.06
C LEU A 931 -8.04 47.28 -0.59
N ALA A 932 -8.44 46.30 -1.41
CA ALA A 932 -9.39 45.25 -1.03
C ALA A 932 -8.76 44.13 -0.19
N ASP A 933 -7.45 43.94 -0.33
CA ASP A 933 -6.68 42.87 0.33
C ASP A 933 -6.14 43.28 1.72
N LEU A 934 -6.07 44.58 1.99
CA LEU A 934 -5.72 45.11 3.30
C LEU A 934 -6.76 44.73 4.37
N ALA A 935 -6.30 44.58 5.61
CA ALA A 935 -7.14 44.28 6.76
C ALA A 935 -8.17 45.39 7.07
N VAL A 936 -9.17 45.09 7.89
CA VAL A 936 -10.08 46.10 8.43
C VAL A 936 -9.38 46.86 9.55
N GLY A 937 -9.18 48.17 9.40
CA GLY A 937 -8.46 48.98 10.38
C GLY A 937 -8.04 50.36 9.86
N GLU A 938 -7.24 51.07 10.65
CA GLU A 938 -6.54 52.30 10.21
C GLU A 938 -5.14 51.93 9.69
N HIS A 939 -4.80 52.44 8.50
CA HIS A 939 -3.54 52.19 7.81
C HIS A 939 -2.71 53.48 7.67
N GLN A 940 -1.39 53.37 7.81
CA GLN A 940 -0.41 54.44 7.69
C GLN A 940 0.34 54.38 6.34
N LEU A 941 0.17 55.39 5.50
CA LEU A 941 0.96 55.60 4.29
C LEU A 941 2.13 56.55 4.57
N ILE A 942 3.35 56.13 4.21
CA ILE A 942 4.57 56.93 4.30
C ILE A 942 5.22 57.02 2.91
N LEU A 943 5.44 58.25 2.43
CA LEU A 943 6.19 58.53 1.21
C LEU A 943 7.56 59.09 1.58
N GLU A 944 8.63 58.39 1.21
CA GLU A 944 10.00 58.86 1.41
C GLU A 944 10.52 59.57 0.17
N TRP A 945 11.13 60.73 0.39
CA TRP A 945 11.73 61.58 -0.63
C TRP A 945 13.22 61.73 -0.38
N ALA A 946 13.98 62.14 -1.39
CA ALA A 946 15.43 62.32 -1.31
C ALA A 946 15.90 63.26 -0.16
N ASP A 947 15.02 64.12 0.36
CA ASP A 947 15.27 65.14 1.37
C ASP A 947 14.12 65.33 2.38
N GLY A 948 13.16 64.40 2.47
CA GLY A 948 12.02 64.50 3.41
C GLY A 948 11.12 63.27 3.46
N ARG A 949 10.04 63.34 4.26
CA ARG A 949 8.97 62.33 4.33
C ARG A 949 7.60 63.00 4.35
N SER A 950 6.61 62.37 3.73
CA SER A 950 5.18 62.71 3.85
C SER A 950 4.44 61.53 4.48
N THR A 951 3.40 61.80 5.27
CA THR A 951 2.62 60.77 5.98
C THR A 951 1.13 61.10 5.90
N GLY A 952 0.30 60.09 5.68
CA GLY A 952 -1.15 60.17 5.81
C GLY A 952 -1.74 58.85 6.31
N SER A 953 -3.00 58.85 6.70
CA SER A 953 -3.72 57.61 7.06
C SER A 953 -5.08 57.51 6.38
N PHE A 954 -5.62 56.30 6.34
CA PHE A 954 -6.97 55.98 5.88
C PHE A 954 -7.52 54.81 6.68
N THR A 955 -8.84 54.58 6.61
CA THR A 955 -9.49 53.47 7.32
C THR A 955 -10.20 52.56 6.33
N ILE A 956 -10.05 51.25 6.48
CA ILE A 956 -10.85 50.25 5.77
C ILE A 956 -11.94 49.74 6.69
N THR A 957 -13.15 49.63 6.14
CA THR A 957 -14.33 49.04 6.78
C THR A 957 -14.95 48.01 5.85
N GLN A 958 -15.64 47.01 6.40
CA GLN A 958 -16.15 45.85 5.66
C GLN A 958 -17.66 45.69 5.87
N SER A 959 -18.33 45.14 4.86
CA SER A 959 -19.72 44.68 4.93
C SER A 959 -19.84 43.34 4.21
N ASP A 960 -20.09 42.28 4.96
CA ASP A 960 -20.07 40.91 4.47
C ASP A 960 -21.40 40.45 3.90
N GLY A 961 -21.35 39.61 2.86
CA GLY A 961 -22.53 38.95 2.32
C GLY A 961 -22.26 38.18 1.01
N PRO A 962 -23.12 37.22 0.65
CA PRO A 962 -23.06 36.55 -0.64
C PRO A 962 -23.39 37.52 -1.78
N ALA A 963 -22.95 37.21 -3.00
CA ALA A 963 -23.12 38.06 -4.19
C ALA A 963 -24.57 38.49 -4.48
N ASN A 964 -25.57 37.77 -3.95
CA ASN A 964 -26.99 37.96 -4.24
C ASN A 964 -27.72 38.99 -3.35
N ASP A 965 -27.11 39.51 -2.28
CA ASP A 965 -27.80 40.45 -1.36
C ASP A 965 -27.84 41.92 -1.86
N GLN A 966 -27.43 42.17 -3.12
CA GLN A 966 -27.51 43.49 -3.75
C GLN A 966 -28.92 43.84 -4.29
N SER A 967 -29.97 43.59 -3.50
CA SER A 967 -31.28 44.21 -3.70
C SER A 967 -31.54 45.26 -2.62
N GLY A 968 -31.14 46.51 -2.90
CA GLY A 968 -31.38 47.61 -1.97
C GLY A 968 -32.86 47.87 -1.74
N ASP A 969 -33.32 47.75 -0.49
CA ASP A 969 -34.52 48.43 -0.01
C ASP A 969 -34.13 49.51 1.01
N HIS A 970 -34.81 50.65 0.92
CA HIS A 970 -34.59 51.78 1.82
C HIS A 970 -35.62 51.75 2.96
N SER A 971 -35.17 52.11 4.17
CA SER A 971 -35.93 52.20 5.44
C SER A 971 -36.33 50.84 6.04
N ASP A 972 -35.86 50.51 7.24
CA ASP A 972 -36.33 51.17 8.46
C ASP A 972 -35.24 51.42 9.51
N GLN A 973 -34.95 52.69 9.80
CA GLN A 973 -34.41 53.04 11.11
C GLN A 973 -35.57 53.11 12.10
N LYS A 974 -35.60 52.18 13.07
CA LYS A 974 -36.42 52.35 14.27
C LYS A 974 -35.63 52.02 15.52
N THR A 975 -35.29 53.06 16.24
CA THR A 975 -34.68 52.99 17.56
C THR A 975 -35.60 52.26 18.54
N GLU A 976 -35.09 51.23 19.20
CA GLU A 976 -35.73 50.71 20.39
C GLU A 976 -35.71 51.78 21.49
N ASN A 977 -36.87 52.02 22.10
CA ASN A 977 -36.95 52.70 23.37
C ASN A 977 -37.99 51.99 24.23
N THR A 978 -37.61 51.72 25.48
CA THR A 978 -38.27 50.74 26.34
C THR A 978 -39.59 51.24 26.93
N THR A 979 -40.48 50.30 27.26
CA THR A 979 -41.47 50.26 28.37
C THR A 979 -42.84 49.73 27.91
N PRO A 980 -43.45 48.73 28.59
CA PRO A 980 -44.61 47.99 28.07
C PRO A 980 -45.97 48.44 28.63
N GLN A 981 -47.05 48.40 27.82
CA GLN A 981 -48.44 48.35 28.29
C GLN A 981 -49.42 47.61 27.33
N THR A 982 -49.97 46.51 27.83
CA THR A 982 -51.39 46.07 27.78
C THR A 982 -52.37 46.64 26.72
N GLY A 983 -53.16 45.80 26.03
CA GLY A 983 -54.36 46.31 25.33
C GLY A 983 -55.16 45.41 24.37
N ASP A 984 -55.68 44.28 24.86
CA ASP A 984 -57.01 43.67 24.60
C ASP A 984 -57.87 43.90 23.30
N THR A 985 -58.59 42.83 22.90
CA THR A 985 -59.88 42.76 22.16
C THR A 985 -60.09 43.20 20.68
N THR A 986 -60.57 42.24 19.87
CA THR A 986 -61.70 42.32 18.87
C THR A 986 -61.58 43.18 17.59
N SER A 987 -62.25 42.89 16.45
CA SER A 987 -62.92 41.68 15.93
C SER A 987 -63.38 41.83 14.44
N THR A 988 -63.64 40.70 13.77
CA THR A 988 -64.71 40.45 12.75
C THR A 988 -64.67 41.02 11.31
N SER A 989 -64.92 40.09 10.36
CA SER A 989 -65.63 40.20 9.06
C SER A 989 -64.93 40.91 7.88
N GLY A 990 -65.08 40.48 6.61
CA GLY A 990 -65.80 39.33 6.01
C GLY A 990 -65.42 39.19 4.50
N LEU A 991 -65.26 37.98 3.95
CA LEU A 991 -66.27 37.16 3.22
C LEU A 991 -66.45 37.51 1.71
N ALA A 992 -66.37 36.46 0.87
CA ALA A 992 -66.56 36.38 -0.59
C ALA A 992 -65.38 36.91 -1.48
N GLY A 993 -64.92 36.23 -2.53
CA GLY A 993 -65.17 34.87 -3.03
C GLY A 993 -65.53 34.80 -4.51
N MET A 994 -64.84 33.96 -5.31
CA MET A 994 -65.37 33.26 -6.49
C MET A 994 -64.30 32.37 -7.16
N MET A 995 -64.64 31.09 -7.35
CA MET A 995 -63.88 30.11 -8.13
C MET A 995 -64.88 29.32 -8.97
N MET A 996 -64.71 29.26 -10.30
CA MET A 996 -65.44 28.49 -11.35
C MET A 996 -65.18 29.18 -12.71
N VAL A 997 -65.12 28.57 -13.90
CA VAL A 997 -65.19 27.17 -14.38
C VAL A 997 -64.72 27.16 -15.86
N SER A 998 -64.26 26.00 -16.39
CA SER A 998 -64.44 25.45 -17.77
C SER A 998 -63.16 24.86 -18.41
N LEU A 999 -63.18 23.76 -19.22
CA LEU A 999 -64.19 22.74 -19.54
C LEU A 999 -63.51 21.42 -20.07
N LEU A 1000 -64.28 20.32 -20.11
CA LEU A 1000 -64.16 19.01 -20.85
C LEU A 1000 -63.01 18.75 -21.87
N GLY A 1001 -62.57 17.51 -22.17
CA GLY A 1001 -62.91 16.16 -21.64
C GLY A 1001 -63.00 15.01 -22.70
N ILE A 1002 -62.86 13.75 -22.25
CA ILE A 1002 -63.39 12.47 -22.83
C ILE A 1002 -62.60 11.88 -24.04
N CYS A 1003 -62.37 10.57 -24.25
CA CYS A 1003 -62.78 9.27 -23.64
C CYS A 1003 -61.50 8.38 -23.52
N LEU A 1004 -61.28 7.40 -22.64
CA LEU A 1004 -62.13 6.50 -21.83
C LEU A 1004 -62.76 5.30 -22.59
N VAL A 1005 -62.11 4.13 -22.51
CA VAL A 1005 -62.70 2.77 -22.71
C VAL A 1005 -62.25 1.88 -21.52
N ALA A 1006 -62.99 0.81 -21.17
CA ALA A 1006 -62.94 0.18 -19.84
C ALA A 1006 -63.16 -1.35 -19.80
N GLY A 1007 -62.57 -2.08 -18.83
CA GLY A 1007 -62.69 -3.55 -18.76
C GLY A 1007 -62.36 -4.32 -17.45
N ARG A 1008 -63.10 -4.10 -16.35
CA ARG A 1008 -63.67 -5.13 -15.42
C ARG A 1008 -62.71 -6.01 -14.56
N LEU A 1009 -63.07 -6.53 -13.37
CA LEU A 1009 -64.32 -6.48 -12.57
C LEU A 1009 -64.05 -6.76 -11.07
N LYS A 1010 -64.91 -6.22 -10.19
CA LYS A 1010 -64.95 -6.43 -8.73
C LYS A 1010 -65.87 -7.60 -8.32
N LYS A 1011 -65.55 -8.33 -7.24
CA LYS A 1011 -66.45 -9.13 -6.35
C LYS A 1011 -65.58 -9.83 -5.28
N ARG A 1012 -65.94 -10.02 -4.00
CA ARG A 1012 -67.16 -9.82 -3.15
C ARG A 1012 -66.69 -9.29 -1.77
N GLN A 1013 -67.46 -8.49 -1.02
CA GLN A 1013 -68.36 -8.91 0.09
C GLN A 1013 -67.80 -10.07 0.95
N GLU A 1014 -67.73 -9.95 2.28
CA GLU A 1014 -68.42 -9.00 3.19
C GLU A 1014 -67.52 -7.90 3.79
#